data_AF-A0A9J7M5M0-F1
#
_entry.id   AF-A0A9J7M5M0-F1
#
_cell.length_a   1.000
_cell.length_b   1.000
_cell.length_c   1.000
_cell.angle_alpha   90.00
_cell.angle_beta   90.00
_cell.angle_gamma   90.00
#
_symmetry.space_group_name_H-M   'P 1'
#
loop_
_entity.id
_entity.type
_entity.pdbx_description
1 polymer ?
#
loop_
_entity_poly.entity_id
_entity_poly.type
_entity_poly.pdbx_seq_one_letter_code
_entity_poly.pdbx_strand_id
1 'polypeptide(L)'
;MAAKGIRLPGRLLTPKTIIALLTLALIVILMNVRLDAVGPVALKSVLSLTGGGCGLVITCPDTVPVGAAFPVKIEIVGGRIRSIPRAEASVSVGGSPPDSPGRTVTLYYGIGTTNLSLPREGAWDVLVSVSGRLPYSAGGRVADESCTEQLSVKAVNLDDPTVETRRLQRGNLNSAALQWTSGFVVVEGAVTVPASSQLIVNPGVFVLMKPDARIEVLGQAKLGTKEGQPIVFTSYPSESGETKPWNQLLFGKYARGLLHNTWFLQGGASAHSNFGNLDIQRVIHGEESSDITFVGGGIIDNVGGAIGGERCRLKVHNAVISRCNGGGSVQQAVVTLQNVHVTEIGQDQTGSSDLTTDGFTFYSSRITPPDSEFSKISNSVFAVGGGLGIHHKGTNLVIESTIVEDFRRSCVVTSGEKSRVAIRSAVMRNCRVGLQQSYGQPNVTVSDSTVVNNEVGIWYGDENVENGGKLELENTLAMGNAEKNLKVYNNGVERVNADRGSENVRLKCFFVNSESVKRKARSQFTLVEKKSSPCLQPKISLDHPDCNIALSLPHGKCLWSEYNPETLSGIRLERLDLCENCCKETSELTFGNFDHWRMLNIQNRKGATIHTGQVEETREECGVSFAADLYQYTDSDCQKSKVQLKSVFSNILHFQGESHLRELKAHYFDRVMKTSLTPPSFGMILDFSNIMDKNASALAREDVDCTLSDRNENGVSAFVTAWLPDIGMYTRLSVLLADLVHPKNFFTYVTFLYLANCMKSGHSHFADKETNNYVLIDNDRCLVPERVASGDMPPAYRYRLDRLTDILFTKSHVCKVPEEMMDRLKLTTSVSSKVPSLGIQFKDEVLADKVMAPLLLKEDPEIYEEVDGRASTLLAEYNRLCENNDADKYDNTLRSVYKTSPIKHTYIVEGRDYLLANFADDDLAYLKVVSDGPRQQVGNQLFNGGLAELVSYHVDRLVGLGRVPVAASRRLVLDGSIALKGVINAQGEVVQDMEKDHATLGQYLSDVQTKKIRANNSVEWIANQLRHEPAEKNPVLDVIVVGKIKDLKQNIKFSNHHVKNFLNHDAWFSDLKRLGITRQMTWDIMDMHLLDFLLHNPHRTTFATSELRLVSHDNTRAFSPDIGSKVCEPLLRCPPVFYSSKEDGEPEKSGCPESCPVGIDDEDNNQNCRFRRGTLERIRKGAMDASTEKESLVAVGFAALVKWK
;
A
#
# COMPACT_ATOMS: atom_id res chain seq x y z
N MET A 1 -31.50 -3.67 -44.94
CA MET A 1 -32.49 -2.93 -45.75
C MET A 1 -33.50 -3.92 -46.31
N ALA A 2 -34.78 -3.56 -46.17
CA ALA A 2 -35.97 -4.01 -46.90
C ALA A 2 -36.13 -5.50 -47.31
N ALA A 3 -37.20 -6.08 -46.76
CA ALA A 3 -37.86 -7.28 -47.24
C ALA A 3 -38.18 -7.26 -48.74
N LYS A 4 -38.22 -8.44 -49.37
CA LYS A 4 -39.21 -8.77 -50.40
C LYS A 4 -39.47 -10.27 -50.39
N GLY A 5 -40.70 -10.63 -49.98
CA GLY A 5 -41.16 -11.99 -49.89
C GLY A 5 -41.34 -12.66 -51.25
N ILE A 6 -41.09 -13.97 -51.28
CA ILE A 6 -41.60 -14.85 -52.32
C ILE A 6 -42.74 -15.63 -51.67
N ARG A 7 -43.98 -15.26 -52.03
CA ARG A 7 -45.18 -16.05 -51.76
C ARG A 7 -45.14 -17.27 -52.68
N LEU A 8 -45.18 -18.46 -52.09
CA LEU A 8 -45.59 -19.68 -52.77
C LEU A 8 -47.03 -19.52 -53.29
N PRO A 9 -47.33 -19.84 -54.55
CA PRO A 9 -48.70 -20.12 -54.95
C PRO A 9 -49.07 -21.51 -54.42
N GLY A 10 -49.96 -21.54 -53.44
CA GLY A 10 -50.64 -22.76 -53.07
C GLY A 10 -51.57 -23.20 -54.20
N ARG A 11 -51.21 -24.29 -54.88
CA ARG A 11 -52.03 -25.51 -55.08
C ARG A 11 -51.38 -26.43 -56.13
N LEU A 12 -51.45 -27.73 -55.83
CA LEU A 12 -51.16 -28.91 -56.66
C LEU A 12 -49.72 -29.46 -56.64
N LEU A 13 -49.36 -30.12 -55.54
CA LEU A 13 -48.49 -31.31 -55.60
C LEU A 13 -49.06 -32.34 -54.62
N THR A 14 -49.76 -33.34 -55.16
CA THR A 14 -50.31 -34.45 -54.37
C THR A 14 -49.18 -35.34 -53.86
N PRO A 15 -49.32 -35.97 -52.67
CA PRO A 15 -48.28 -36.80 -52.05
C PRO A 15 -47.79 -37.96 -52.94
N LYS A 16 -48.58 -38.38 -53.93
CA LYS A 16 -48.18 -39.41 -54.90
C LYS A 16 -47.02 -39.01 -55.81
N THR A 17 -46.86 -37.72 -56.13
CA THR A 17 -45.83 -37.25 -57.06
C THR A 17 -44.45 -37.17 -56.41
N ILE A 18 -44.41 -36.87 -55.11
CA ILE A 18 -43.16 -36.81 -54.34
C ILE A 18 -42.64 -38.23 -54.04
N ILE A 19 -43.53 -39.17 -53.77
CA ILE A 19 -43.17 -40.58 -53.54
C ILE A 19 -42.58 -41.21 -54.81
N ALA A 20 -43.12 -40.91 -55.99
CA ALA A 20 -42.62 -41.43 -57.26
C ALA A 20 -41.20 -40.94 -57.62
N LEU A 21 -40.89 -39.67 -57.35
CA LEU A 21 -39.56 -39.12 -57.60
C LEU A 21 -38.50 -39.67 -56.61
N LEU A 22 -38.89 -39.91 -55.36
CA LEU A 22 -38.00 -40.50 -54.36
C LEU A 22 -37.74 -41.99 -54.60
N THR A 23 -38.74 -42.75 -55.07
CA THR A 23 -38.54 -44.17 -55.40
C THR A 23 -37.68 -44.35 -56.64
N LEU A 24 -37.83 -43.50 -57.66
CA LEU A 24 -37.01 -43.58 -58.87
C LEU A 24 -35.53 -43.26 -58.58
N ALA A 25 -35.26 -42.27 -57.72
CA ALA A 25 -33.89 -41.95 -57.29
C ALA A 25 -33.26 -43.10 -56.46
N LEU A 26 -34.04 -43.77 -55.60
CA LEU A 26 -33.55 -44.87 -54.76
C LEU A 26 -33.18 -46.11 -55.59
N ILE A 27 -33.95 -46.42 -56.64
CA ILE A 27 -33.72 -47.57 -57.51
C ILE A 27 -32.43 -47.38 -58.33
N VAL A 28 -32.16 -46.17 -58.82
CA VAL A 28 -30.92 -45.86 -59.56
C VAL A 28 -29.68 -45.97 -58.65
N ILE A 29 -29.81 -45.65 -57.37
CA ILE A 29 -28.72 -45.79 -56.39
C ILE A 29 -28.46 -47.28 -56.07
N LEU A 30 -29.51 -48.09 -55.96
CA LEU A 30 -29.38 -49.51 -55.61
C LEU A 30 -28.84 -50.39 -56.74
N MET A 31 -29.03 -50.03 -58.02
CA MET A 31 -28.58 -50.87 -59.14
C MET A 31 -27.09 -50.73 -59.51
N ASN A 32 -26.37 -49.75 -58.96
CA ASN A 32 -24.96 -49.49 -59.31
C ASN A 32 -23.92 -50.07 -58.34
N VAL A 33 -24.33 -50.86 -57.34
CA VAL A 33 -23.39 -51.48 -56.40
C VAL A 33 -23.44 -53.00 -56.52
N ARG A 34 -22.51 -53.56 -57.31
CA ARG A 34 -22.06 -54.95 -57.14
C ARG A 34 -21.08 -54.97 -55.97
N LEU A 35 -21.50 -55.65 -54.90
CA LEU A 35 -20.69 -55.98 -53.73
C LEU A 35 -19.80 -57.18 -54.05
N ASP A 36 -18.48 -56.96 -54.06
CA ASP A 36 -17.50 -57.97 -53.65
C ASP A 36 -16.79 -57.44 -52.40
N ALA A 37 -16.63 -58.34 -51.43
CA ALA A 37 -16.33 -58.06 -50.05
C ALA A 37 -14.94 -57.46 -49.80
N VAL A 38 -14.90 -56.31 -49.11
CA VAL A 38 -13.80 -55.93 -48.22
C VAL A 38 -14.43 -55.71 -46.86
N GLY A 39 -14.07 -56.55 -45.88
CA GLY A 39 -14.55 -56.43 -44.51
C GLY A 39 -14.19 -55.04 -43.94
N PRO A 40 -15.09 -54.40 -43.17
CA PRO A 40 -14.78 -53.11 -42.56
C PRO A 40 -13.68 -53.32 -41.52
N VAL A 41 -12.51 -52.73 -41.76
CA VAL A 41 -11.52 -52.47 -40.71
C VAL A 41 -12.17 -51.44 -39.79
N ALA A 42 -12.74 -51.93 -38.69
CA ALA A 42 -13.24 -51.09 -37.63
C ALA A 42 -12.07 -50.26 -37.09
N LEU A 43 -12.10 -48.94 -37.28
CA LEU A 43 -11.45 -48.06 -36.32
C LEU A 43 -11.99 -48.47 -34.94
N LYS A 44 -11.10 -48.86 -34.03
CA LYS A 44 -11.39 -48.81 -32.60
C LYS A 44 -11.51 -47.32 -32.19
N SER A 45 -12.48 -46.60 -32.74
CA SER A 45 -12.98 -45.38 -32.12
C SER A 45 -13.88 -45.83 -30.98
N VAL A 46 -13.32 -45.94 -29.79
CA VAL A 46 -14.09 -46.21 -28.58
C VAL A 46 -15.03 -45.03 -28.37
N LEU A 47 -16.32 -45.28 -28.61
CA LEU A 47 -17.42 -44.49 -28.06
C LEU A 47 -17.35 -44.63 -26.53
N SER A 48 -16.60 -43.74 -25.89
CA SER A 48 -16.67 -43.55 -24.43
C SER A 48 -17.84 -42.61 -24.12
N LEU A 49 -19.02 -43.20 -23.94
CA LEU A 49 -20.15 -42.60 -23.24
C LEU A 49 -20.10 -43.08 -21.79
N THR A 50 -19.23 -42.48 -20.97
CA THR A 50 -19.22 -42.74 -19.52
C THR A 50 -18.92 -41.47 -18.72
N GLY A 51 -19.71 -41.25 -17.67
CA GLY A 51 -19.67 -40.05 -16.85
C GLY A 51 -18.34 -39.83 -16.12
N GLY A 52 -17.94 -38.57 -16.01
CA GLY A 52 -17.12 -38.02 -14.93
C GLY A 52 -15.64 -38.41 -14.78
N GLY A 53 -15.13 -39.47 -15.43
CA GLY A 53 -13.74 -39.94 -15.27
C GLY A 53 -12.74 -39.45 -16.33
N CYS A 54 -11.43 -39.57 -16.06
CA CYS A 54 -10.38 -39.34 -17.06
C CYS A 54 -10.52 -40.30 -18.24
N GLY A 55 -10.59 -39.75 -19.46
CA GLY A 55 -10.60 -40.51 -20.71
C GLY A 55 -9.36 -40.18 -21.53
N LEU A 56 -8.73 -41.20 -22.12
CA LEU A 56 -7.49 -41.09 -22.89
C LEU A 56 -7.72 -41.58 -24.32
N VAL A 57 -7.23 -40.83 -25.30
CA VAL A 57 -7.21 -41.20 -26.72
C VAL A 57 -5.76 -41.24 -27.16
N ILE A 58 -5.33 -42.40 -27.65
CA ILE A 58 -4.00 -42.59 -28.21
C ILE A 58 -4.13 -42.76 -29.72
N THR A 59 -3.34 -42.01 -30.47
CA THR A 59 -3.23 -42.18 -31.94
C THR A 59 -1.82 -42.61 -32.29
N CYS A 60 -1.70 -43.80 -32.88
CA CYS A 60 -0.47 -44.32 -33.46
C CYS A 60 -0.80 -45.22 -34.67
N PRO A 61 0.19 -45.57 -35.50
CA PRO A 61 0.01 -46.56 -36.56
C PRO A 61 -0.11 -47.99 -36.02
N ASP A 62 -0.96 -48.82 -36.64
CA ASP A 62 -1.15 -50.22 -36.23
C ASP A 62 0.03 -51.11 -36.64
N THR A 63 0.68 -50.80 -37.76
CA THR A 63 1.83 -51.55 -38.29
C THR A 63 2.97 -50.59 -38.58
N VAL A 64 4.18 -50.94 -38.12
CA VAL A 64 5.38 -50.11 -38.25
C VAL A 64 6.57 -50.95 -38.73
N PRO A 65 7.55 -50.36 -39.44
CA PRO A 65 8.78 -51.06 -39.78
C PRO A 65 9.70 -51.16 -38.57
N VAL A 66 10.42 -52.29 -38.44
CA VAL A 66 11.47 -52.45 -37.43
C VAL A 66 12.51 -51.32 -37.54
N GLY A 67 12.86 -50.72 -36.40
CA GLY A 67 13.85 -49.64 -36.31
C GLY A 67 13.39 -48.25 -36.77
N ALA A 68 12.25 -48.13 -37.47
CA ALA A 68 11.76 -46.82 -37.90
C ALA A 68 11.01 -46.08 -36.79
N ALA A 69 11.20 -44.76 -36.72
CA ALA A 69 10.49 -43.92 -35.75
C ALA A 69 9.03 -43.71 -36.18
N PHE A 70 8.10 -43.87 -35.25
CA PHE A 70 6.67 -43.62 -35.46
C PHE A 70 6.06 -42.76 -34.34
N PRO A 71 5.02 -41.97 -34.64
CA PRO A 71 4.42 -41.06 -33.68
C PRO A 71 3.43 -41.78 -32.75
N VAL A 72 3.43 -41.33 -31.50
CA VAL A 72 2.37 -41.61 -30.52
C VAL A 72 1.82 -40.28 -30.03
N LYS A 73 0.58 -39.96 -30.42
CA LYS A 73 -0.17 -38.82 -29.89
C LYS A 73 -0.99 -39.26 -28.70
N ILE A 74 -0.90 -38.51 -27.62
CA ILE A 74 -1.65 -38.73 -26.39
C ILE A 74 -2.58 -37.54 -26.21
N GLU A 75 -3.89 -37.80 -26.11
CA GLU A 75 -4.91 -36.77 -25.92
C GLU A 75 -5.86 -37.17 -24.79
N ILE A 76 -6.00 -36.30 -23.80
CA ILE A 76 -6.96 -36.47 -22.71
C ILE A 76 -8.29 -35.87 -23.16
N VAL A 77 -9.33 -36.71 -23.27
CA VAL A 77 -10.67 -36.31 -23.74
C VAL A 77 -11.65 -36.05 -22.60
N GLY A 78 -11.39 -36.60 -21.40
CA GLY A 78 -12.25 -36.48 -20.21
C GLY A 78 -11.45 -36.28 -18.92
N GLY A 79 -12.13 -36.03 -17.79
CA GLY A 79 -11.49 -35.83 -16.49
C GLY A 79 -10.92 -34.42 -16.26
N ARG A 80 -10.39 -34.17 -15.05
CA ARG A 80 -9.84 -32.86 -14.67
C ARG A 80 -8.40 -32.68 -15.16
N ILE A 81 -7.69 -33.78 -15.37
CA ILE A 81 -6.30 -33.81 -15.87
C ILE A 81 -6.16 -33.05 -17.20
N ARG A 82 -7.18 -33.09 -18.09
CA ARG A 82 -7.18 -32.39 -19.38
C ARG A 82 -6.87 -30.89 -19.26
N SER A 83 -7.25 -30.28 -18.15
CA SER A 83 -7.11 -28.85 -17.92
C SER A 83 -5.85 -28.44 -17.15
N ILE A 84 -5.01 -29.42 -16.78
CA ILE A 84 -3.72 -29.15 -16.16
C ILE A 84 -2.78 -28.61 -17.25
N PRO A 85 -2.11 -27.47 -17.03
CA PRO A 85 -1.18 -26.90 -18.02
C PRO A 85 -0.10 -27.90 -18.45
N ARG A 86 0.45 -28.65 -17.48
CA ARG A 86 1.45 -29.69 -17.70
C ARG A 86 1.06 -30.94 -16.92
N ALA A 87 0.73 -32.02 -17.63
CA ALA A 87 0.56 -33.34 -17.04
C ALA A 87 1.67 -34.27 -17.55
N GLU A 88 2.03 -35.27 -16.76
CA GLU A 88 3.01 -36.27 -17.18
C GLU A 88 2.30 -37.55 -17.62
N ALA A 89 2.69 -38.06 -18.78
CA ALA A 89 2.33 -39.38 -19.26
C ALA A 89 3.56 -40.28 -19.29
N SER A 90 3.45 -41.49 -18.76
CA SER A 90 4.45 -42.53 -18.96
C SER A 90 4.02 -43.41 -20.14
N VAL A 91 4.94 -43.59 -21.09
CA VAL A 91 4.77 -44.48 -22.23
C VAL A 91 5.76 -45.63 -22.10
N SER A 92 5.25 -46.85 -21.97
CA SER A 92 6.06 -48.06 -21.93
C SER A 92 5.64 -49.04 -23.02
N VAL A 93 6.60 -49.85 -23.47
CA VAL A 93 6.39 -50.84 -24.51
C VAL A 93 6.67 -52.22 -23.91
N GLY A 94 5.64 -53.08 -23.87
CA GLY A 94 5.68 -54.44 -23.35
C GLY A 94 6.61 -55.33 -24.15
N GLY A 95 7.49 -56.08 -23.46
CA GLY A 95 8.62 -56.81 -24.06
C GLY A 95 9.98 -56.18 -23.80
N SER A 96 10.01 -54.96 -23.25
CA SER A 96 11.23 -54.33 -22.71
C SER A 96 11.59 -54.95 -21.33
N PRO A 97 12.88 -55.00 -20.92
CA PRO A 97 13.27 -55.44 -19.58
C PRO A 97 12.42 -54.80 -18.47
N PRO A 98 12.05 -55.51 -17.39
CA PRO A 98 11.20 -54.99 -16.31
C PRO A 98 11.69 -53.67 -15.70
N ASP A 99 12.99 -53.39 -15.81
CA ASP A 99 13.68 -52.21 -15.27
C ASP A 99 13.91 -51.08 -16.29
N SER A 100 13.34 -51.18 -17.50
CA SER A 100 13.45 -50.09 -18.49
C SER A 100 12.53 -48.95 -18.05
N PRO A 101 13.06 -47.78 -17.61
CA PRO A 101 12.18 -46.67 -17.27
C PRO A 101 11.39 -46.27 -18.52
N GLY A 102 10.06 -46.30 -18.43
CA GLY A 102 9.18 -45.82 -19.49
C GLY A 102 9.51 -44.38 -19.87
N ARG A 103 9.25 -43.99 -21.12
CA ARG A 103 9.52 -42.62 -21.57
C ARG A 103 8.46 -41.69 -20.98
N THR A 104 8.89 -40.69 -20.22
CA THR A 104 8.02 -39.62 -19.74
C THR A 104 7.74 -38.63 -20.85
N VAL A 105 6.48 -38.24 -21.02
CA VAL A 105 6.00 -37.29 -22.01
C VAL A 105 5.21 -36.21 -21.29
N THR A 106 5.56 -34.96 -21.54
CA THR A 106 4.78 -33.82 -21.04
C THR A 106 3.57 -33.61 -21.96
N LEU A 107 2.39 -33.57 -21.35
CA LEU A 107 1.14 -33.20 -22.01
C LEU A 107 0.85 -31.73 -21.70
N TYR A 108 0.85 -30.89 -22.73
CA TYR A 108 0.48 -29.49 -22.64
C TYR A 108 -1.02 -29.35 -22.86
N TYR A 109 -1.75 -28.95 -21.83
CA TYR A 109 -3.21 -28.83 -21.87
C TYR A 109 -3.91 -30.11 -22.35
N GLY A 110 -3.42 -31.25 -21.87
CA GLY A 110 -3.96 -32.58 -22.16
C GLY A 110 -3.53 -33.18 -23.50
N ILE A 111 -2.66 -32.52 -24.28
CA ILE A 111 -2.13 -33.04 -25.54
C ILE A 111 -0.61 -33.14 -25.46
N GLY A 112 -0.06 -34.29 -25.84
CA GLY A 112 1.37 -34.47 -25.98
C GLY A 112 1.70 -35.49 -27.06
N THR A 113 2.97 -35.52 -27.44
CA THR A 113 3.46 -36.46 -28.46
C THR A 113 4.80 -37.01 -28.06
N THR A 114 5.08 -38.24 -28.49
CA THR A 114 6.41 -38.84 -28.45
C THR A 114 6.61 -39.66 -29.72
N ASN A 115 7.86 -40.04 -29.97
CA ASN A 115 8.19 -41.02 -30.99
C ASN A 115 8.71 -42.31 -30.36
N LEU A 116 8.39 -43.44 -30.97
CA LEU A 116 8.88 -44.75 -30.55
C LEU A 116 9.54 -45.44 -31.74
N SER A 117 10.42 -46.39 -31.47
CA SER A 117 10.96 -47.34 -32.45
C SER A 117 10.96 -48.73 -31.83
N LEU A 118 10.64 -49.75 -32.63
CA LEU A 118 10.57 -51.14 -32.17
C LEU A 118 11.77 -51.92 -32.71
N PRO A 119 12.58 -52.56 -31.85
CA PRO A 119 13.88 -53.11 -32.25
C PRO A 119 13.78 -54.44 -32.98
N ARG A 120 12.64 -55.15 -32.91
CA ARG A 120 12.44 -56.47 -33.50
C ARG A 120 10.99 -56.65 -33.98
N GLU A 121 10.81 -57.55 -34.94
CA GLU A 121 9.51 -57.99 -35.44
C GLU A 121 8.65 -58.58 -34.32
N GLY A 122 7.34 -58.34 -34.38
CA GLY A 122 6.36 -58.92 -33.45
C GLY A 122 5.21 -57.98 -33.12
N ALA A 123 4.26 -58.47 -32.32
CA ALA A 123 3.24 -57.62 -31.71
C ALA A 123 3.78 -57.05 -30.39
N TRP A 124 3.68 -55.74 -30.22
CA TRP A 124 4.17 -55.00 -29.07
C TRP A 124 3.01 -54.25 -28.42
N ASP A 125 2.89 -54.34 -27.10
CA ASP A 125 1.87 -53.61 -26.36
C ASP A 125 2.42 -52.25 -25.94
N VAL A 126 1.80 -51.17 -26.37
CA VAL A 126 2.11 -49.81 -25.93
C VAL A 126 1.14 -49.45 -24.82
N LEU A 127 1.67 -49.29 -23.61
CA LEU A 127 0.94 -48.86 -22.43
C LEU A 127 1.20 -47.38 -22.19
N VAL A 128 0.14 -46.58 -22.16
CA VAL A 128 0.22 -45.17 -21.79
C VAL A 128 -0.54 -44.99 -20.49
N SER A 129 0.15 -44.48 -19.46
CA SER A 129 -0.47 -44.11 -18.19
C SER A 129 -0.27 -42.62 -17.96
N VAL A 130 -1.37 -41.91 -17.72
CA VAL A 130 -1.34 -40.50 -17.33
C VAL A 130 -1.74 -40.43 -15.87
N SER A 131 -0.90 -39.81 -15.05
CA SER A 131 -1.21 -39.54 -13.64
C SER A 131 -1.04 -38.06 -13.38
N GLY A 132 -2.13 -37.40 -12.97
CA GLY A 132 -2.10 -36.00 -12.56
C GLY A 132 -2.32 -35.89 -11.06
N ARG A 133 -1.33 -35.34 -10.34
CA ARG A 133 -1.56 -34.90 -8.95
C ARG A 133 -2.30 -33.57 -9.00
N LEU A 134 -3.59 -33.60 -8.66
CA LEU A 134 -4.37 -32.37 -8.49
C LEU A 134 -4.16 -31.85 -7.06
N PRO A 135 -3.49 -30.72 -6.87
CA PRO A 135 -3.41 -30.11 -5.54
C PRO A 135 -4.82 -29.66 -5.11
N TYR A 136 -5.36 -30.26 -4.05
CA TYR A 136 -6.56 -29.76 -3.37
C TYR A 136 -6.15 -28.63 -2.43
N SER A 137 -6.93 -27.55 -2.44
CA SER A 137 -6.87 -26.45 -1.50
C SER A 137 -7.01 -26.92 -0.05
N ALA A 138 -6.10 -26.44 0.82
CA ALA A 138 -6.21 -26.34 2.28
C ALA A 138 -6.94 -27.49 3.01
N GLY A 139 -6.36 -28.70 3.03
CA GLY A 139 -6.90 -29.80 3.85
C GLY A 139 -6.53 -31.24 3.48
N GLY A 140 -5.29 -31.53 3.09
CA GLY A 140 -4.65 -32.82 3.42
C GLY A 140 -5.04 -34.13 2.70
N ARG A 141 -5.84 -34.18 1.63
CA ARG A 141 -5.94 -35.39 0.78
C ARG A 141 -5.91 -35.07 -0.71
N VAL A 142 -4.83 -35.52 -1.38
CA VAL A 142 -4.66 -35.49 -2.84
C VAL A 142 -5.56 -36.58 -3.43
N ALA A 143 -6.45 -36.23 -4.35
CA ALA A 143 -7.13 -37.22 -5.17
C ALA A 143 -6.32 -37.38 -6.46
N ASP A 144 -5.61 -38.50 -6.57
CA ASP A 144 -4.93 -38.87 -7.80
C ASP A 144 -5.99 -39.28 -8.83
N GLU A 145 -6.06 -38.54 -9.93
CA GLU A 145 -6.76 -38.98 -11.12
C GLU A 145 -5.72 -39.63 -12.03
N SER A 146 -5.97 -40.87 -12.43
CA SER A 146 -5.13 -41.59 -13.38
C SER A 146 -6.00 -42.27 -14.43
N CYS A 147 -5.44 -42.39 -15.62
CA CYS A 147 -6.05 -43.05 -16.76
C CYS A 147 -4.95 -43.78 -17.51
N THR A 148 -5.24 -45.03 -17.86
CA THR A 148 -4.32 -45.91 -18.56
C THR A 148 -5.03 -46.48 -19.76
N GLU A 149 -4.36 -46.48 -20.91
CA GLU A 149 -4.82 -47.15 -22.11
C GLU A 149 -3.70 -48.01 -22.67
N GLN A 150 -4.09 -49.14 -23.25
CA GLN A 150 -3.17 -50.10 -23.85
C GLN A 150 -3.62 -50.40 -25.27
N LEU A 151 -2.67 -50.38 -26.20
CA LEU A 151 -2.89 -50.72 -27.61
C LEU A 151 -1.78 -51.64 -28.10
N SER A 152 -2.04 -52.38 -29.17
CA SER A 152 -1.07 -53.30 -29.77
C SER A 152 -0.60 -52.77 -31.12
N VAL A 153 0.72 -52.71 -31.32
CA VAL A 153 1.39 -52.29 -32.56
C VAL A 153 2.18 -53.46 -33.12
N LYS A 154 2.05 -53.73 -34.41
CA LYS A 154 2.81 -54.78 -35.11
C LYS A 154 4.07 -54.22 -35.76
N ALA A 155 5.24 -54.65 -35.32
CA ALA A 155 6.51 -54.39 -35.98
C ALA A 155 6.77 -55.43 -37.07
N VAL A 156 7.14 -55.01 -38.28
CA VAL A 156 7.44 -55.90 -39.41
C VAL A 156 8.83 -55.63 -40.00
N ASN A 157 9.51 -56.68 -40.44
CA ASN A 157 10.78 -56.55 -41.14
C ASN A 157 10.55 -56.20 -42.62
N LEU A 158 11.19 -55.14 -43.11
CA LEU A 158 11.08 -54.71 -44.52
C LEU A 158 11.71 -55.69 -45.51
N ASP A 159 12.62 -56.55 -45.03
CA ASP A 159 13.26 -57.59 -45.85
C ASP A 159 12.41 -58.87 -45.97
N ASP A 160 11.29 -58.96 -45.25
CA ASP A 160 10.33 -60.05 -45.40
C ASP A 160 9.61 -59.93 -46.76
N PRO A 161 9.69 -60.93 -47.66
CA PRO A 161 9.06 -60.87 -48.97
C PRO A 161 7.52 -60.81 -48.91
N THR A 162 6.90 -61.10 -47.77
CA THR A 162 5.45 -60.97 -47.55
C THR A 162 5.01 -59.54 -47.23
N VAL A 163 5.96 -58.64 -46.95
CA VAL A 163 5.71 -57.23 -46.64
C VAL A 163 5.75 -56.39 -47.91
N GLU A 164 4.61 -55.78 -48.28
CA GLU A 164 4.51 -54.93 -49.46
C GLU A 164 5.36 -53.66 -49.30
N THR A 165 6.50 -53.61 -49.99
CA THR A 165 7.42 -52.46 -50.01
C THR A 165 7.60 -51.93 -51.44
N ARG A 166 7.31 -50.65 -51.64
CA ARG A 166 7.51 -49.94 -52.91
C ARG A 166 8.71 -49.00 -52.81
N ARG A 167 9.69 -49.12 -53.71
CA ARG A 167 10.86 -48.22 -53.77
C ARG A 167 10.70 -47.19 -54.89
N LEU A 168 10.92 -45.91 -54.56
CA LEU A 168 10.86 -44.79 -55.50
C LEU A 168 12.26 -44.22 -55.71
N GLN A 169 12.74 -44.31 -56.95
CA GLN A 169 14.02 -43.74 -57.38
C GLN A 169 13.88 -42.26 -57.73
N ARG A 170 15.02 -41.54 -57.74
CA ARG A 170 15.08 -40.13 -58.15
C ARG A 170 14.44 -39.89 -59.51
N GLY A 171 13.58 -38.87 -59.63
CA GLY A 171 12.97 -38.46 -60.89
C GLY A 171 11.49 -38.06 -60.80
N ASN A 172 10.86 -37.87 -61.97
CA ASN A 172 9.42 -37.56 -62.07
C ASN A 172 8.57 -38.82 -61.86
N LEU A 173 7.55 -38.74 -61.01
CA LEU A 173 6.61 -39.84 -60.80
C LEU A 173 5.68 -40.01 -62.01
N ASN A 174 5.59 -41.23 -62.53
CA ASN A 174 4.63 -41.62 -63.57
C ASN A 174 3.26 -42.01 -62.97
N SER A 175 2.25 -42.26 -63.82
CA SER A 175 0.88 -42.57 -63.38
C SER A 175 0.77 -43.72 -62.36
N ALA A 176 1.59 -44.77 -62.50
CA ALA A 176 1.60 -45.90 -61.56
C ALA A 176 2.25 -45.54 -60.21
N ALA A 177 3.23 -44.64 -60.21
CA ALA A 177 3.95 -44.21 -59.01
C ALA A 177 3.22 -43.11 -58.20
N LEU A 178 2.08 -42.61 -58.69
CA LEU A 178 1.29 -41.54 -58.06
C LEU A 178 0.21 -42.03 -57.07
N GLN A 179 -0.01 -43.34 -56.95
CA GLN A 179 -1.05 -43.94 -56.08
C GLN A 179 -0.41 -44.87 -55.04
N TRP A 180 -0.36 -44.47 -53.78
CA TRP A 180 0.21 -45.26 -52.68
C TRP A 180 -0.93 -45.82 -51.82
N THR A 181 -1.30 -47.07 -52.04
CA THR A 181 -2.57 -47.63 -51.55
C THR A 181 -2.48 -48.34 -50.19
N SER A 182 -1.35 -48.97 -49.89
CA SER A 182 -1.08 -49.75 -48.67
C SER A 182 0.43 -49.99 -48.50
N GLY A 183 0.86 -50.34 -47.29
CA GLY A 183 2.23 -50.81 -47.03
C GLY A 183 3.27 -49.71 -46.88
N PHE A 184 4.51 -50.04 -47.26
CA PHE A 184 5.70 -49.22 -47.04
C PHE A 184 6.21 -48.63 -48.36
N VAL A 185 6.48 -47.32 -48.39
CA VAL A 185 7.05 -46.60 -49.53
C VAL A 185 8.43 -46.08 -49.15
N VAL A 186 9.48 -46.55 -49.81
CA VAL A 186 10.85 -46.07 -49.60
C VAL A 186 11.21 -45.05 -50.68
N VAL A 187 11.51 -43.82 -50.29
CA VAL A 187 11.93 -42.75 -51.20
C VAL A 187 13.45 -42.63 -51.15
N GLU A 188 14.11 -43.00 -52.24
CA GLU A 188 15.58 -43.12 -52.28
C GLU A 188 16.30 -41.81 -52.62
N GLY A 189 15.59 -40.79 -53.10
CA GLY A 189 16.15 -39.49 -53.46
C GLY A 189 15.08 -38.43 -53.76
N ALA A 190 15.45 -37.39 -54.51
CA ALA A 190 14.50 -36.35 -54.91
C ALA A 190 13.48 -36.86 -55.94
N VAL A 191 12.20 -36.83 -55.60
CA VAL A 191 11.09 -37.21 -56.51
C VAL A 191 10.16 -36.04 -56.76
N THR A 192 9.66 -35.91 -57.98
CA THR A 192 8.79 -34.79 -58.39
C THR A 192 7.42 -35.30 -58.83
N VAL A 193 6.35 -34.72 -58.29
CA VAL A 193 4.97 -34.85 -58.76
C VAL A 193 4.73 -33.77 -59.82
N PRO A 194 4.50 -34.13 -61.10
CA PRO A 194 4.32 -33.15 -62.18
C PRO A 194 3.11 -32.23 -61.98
N ALA A 195 3.14 -31.04 -62.60
CA ALA A 195 2.10 -30.00 -62.45
C ALA A 195 0.68 -30.45 -62.84
N SER A 196 0.55 -31.38 -63.79
CA SER A 196 -0.73 -31.94 -64.25
C SER A 196 -1.19 -33.18 -63.45
N SER A 197 -0.41 -33.59 -62.45
CA SER A 197 -0.59 -34.85 -61.73
C SER A 197 -1.06 -34.63 -60.28
N GLN A 198 -1.69 -35.68 -59.73
CA GLN A 198 -2.05 -35.74 -58.31
C GLN A 198 -1.39 -36.96 -57.67
N LEU A 199 -0.59 -36.71 -56.63
CA LEU A 199 -0.13 -37.75 -55.72
C LEU A 199 -1.26 -38.08 -54.74
N ILE A 200 -1.65 -39.35 -54.65
CA ILE A 200 -2.61 -39.85 -53.67
C ILE A 200 -1.90 -40.85 -52.76
N VAL A 201 -1.96 -40.58 -51.46
CA VAL A 201 -1.44 -41.49 -50.42
C VAL A 201 -2.58 -41.87 -49.52
N ASN A 202 -2.91 -43.15 -49.46
CA ASN A 202 -4.02 -43.66 -48.67
C ASN A 202 -3.66 -43.73 -47.17
N PRO A 203 -4.66 -43.71 -46.28
CA PRO A 203 -4.45 -43.91 -44.85
C PRO A 203 -3.66 -45.18 -44.52
N GLY A 204 -2.80 -45.12 -43.50
CA GLY A 204 -1.99 -46.25 -43.03
C GLY A 204 -0.67 -46.48 -43.79
N VAL A 205 -0.37 -45.70 -44.82
CA VAL A 205 0.91 -45.79 -45.56
C VAL A 205 2.07 -45.24 -44.71
N PHE A 206 3.17 -46.00 -44.67
CA PHE A 206 4.45 -45.54 -44.12
C PHE A 206 5.39 -45.12 -45.24
N VAL A 207 5.93 -43.91 -45.17
CA VAL A 207 6.87 -43.34 -46.12
C VAL A 207 8.24 -43.19 -45.47
N LEU A 208 9.18 -44.02 -45.90
CA LEU A 208 10.54 -44.10 -45.40
C LEU A 208 11.47 -43.31 -46.31
N MET A 209 11.96 -42.19 -45.80
CA MET A 209 12.77 -41.24 -46.55
C MET A 209 14.25 -41.51 -46.30
N LYS A 210 15.02 -41.80 -47.36
CA LYS A 210 16.50 -41.87 -47.24
C LYS A 210 17.08 -40.47 -46.97
N PRO A 211 18.34 -40.39 -46.48
CA PRO A 211 19.03 -39.11 -46.31
C PRO A 211 18.98 -38.28 -47.61
N ASP A 212 18.77 -36.97 -47.48
CA ASP A 212 18.60 -36.01 -48.58
C ASP A 212 17.37 -36.23 -49.50
N ALA A 213 16.53 -37.25 -49.24
CA ALA A 213 15.31 -37.46 -50.00
C ALA A 213 14.33 -36.28 -49.81
N ARG A 214 13.70 -35.86 -50.90
CA ARG A 214 12.67 -34.81 -50.92
C ARG A 214 11.55 -35.18 -51.88
N ILE A 215 10.35 -34.70 -51.59
CA ILE A 215 9.21 -34.80 -52.48
C ILE A 215 8.85 -33.39 -52.93
N GLU A 216 8.90 -33.14 -54.23
CA GLU A 216 8.55 -31.87 -54.84
C GLU A 216 7.22 -31.99 -55.56
N VAL A 217 6.21 -31.28 -55.09
CA VAL A 217 4.85 -31.28 -55.62
C VAL A 217 4.66 -30.04 -56.47
N LEU A 218 4.67 -30.20 -57.79
CA LEU A 218 4.33 -29.13 -58.74
C LEU A 218 2.84 -29.12 -59.08
N GLY A 219 2.14 -30.25 -58.88
CA GLY A 219 0.71 -30.41 -59.13
C GLY A 219 -0.11 -30.42 -57.85
N GLN A 220 -0.71 -31.57 -57.53
CA GLN A 220 -1.53 -31.75 -56.33
C GLN A 220 -1.02 -32.92 -55.47
N ALA A 221 -1.17 -32.80 -54.17
CA ALA A 221 -1.00 -33.92 -53.24
C ALA A 221 -2.25 -34.07 -52.36
N LYS A 222 -2.78 -35.28 -52.28
CA LYS A 222 -3.87 -35.67 -51.40
C LYS A 222 -3.40 -36.83 -50.52
N LEU A 223 -3.08 -36.51 -49.27
CA LEU A 223 -2.56 -37.46 -48.31
C LEU A 223 -3.65 -37.73 -47.26
N GLY A 224 -4.11 -38.98 -47.19
CA GLY A 224 -4.98 -39.48 -46.13
C GLY A 224 -6.41 -38.97 -46.17
N THR A 225 -7.12 -39.24 -45.07
CA THR A 225 -8.50 -38.84 -44.81
C THR A 225 -8.66 -38.47 -43.34
N LYS A 226 -9.66 -37.65 -43.00
CA LYS A 226 -9.88 -37.15 -41.61
C LYS A 226 -10.03 -38.27 -40.58
N GLU A 227 -10.70 -39.37 -40.95
CA GLU A 227 -11.00 -40.52 -40.08
C GLU A 227 -10.08 -41.72 -40.37
N GLY A 228 -9.10 -41.57 -41.27
CA GLY A 228 -8.23 -42.69 -41.67
C GLY A 228 -7.06 -42.92 -40.72
N GLN A 229 -6.45 -44.10 -40.79
CA GLN A 229 -5.18 -44.39 -40.10
C GLN A 229 -4.08 -43.36 -40.44
N PRO A 230 -3.15 -43.09 -39.50
CA PRO A 230 -2.06 -42.14 -39.73
C PRO A 230 -1.22 -42.49 -40.96
N ILE A 231 -0.85 -41.47 -41.75
CA ILE A 231 0.25 -41.57 -42.72
C ILE A 231 1.50 -41.06 -42.04
N VAL A 232 2.61 -41.80 -42.14
CA VAL A 232 3.85 -41.44 -41.46
C VAL A 232 4.99 -41.26 -42.45
N PHE A 233 5.55 -40.05 -42.52
CA PHE A 233 6.80 -39.75 -43.18
C PHE A 233 7.91 -39.74 -42.12
N THR A 234 8.90 -40.61 -42.26
CA THR A 234 9.99 -40.75 -41.29
C THR A 234 11.30 -41.13 -41.99
N SER A 235 12.42 -41.08 -41.29
CA SER A 235 13.70 -41.50 -41.85
C SER A 235 13.78 -43.01 -42.04
N TYR A 236 14.46 -43.43 -43.10
CA TYR A 236 14.81 -44.83 -43.32
C TYR A 236 15.87 -45.28 -42.29
N PRO A 237 15.63 -46.36 -41.50
CA PRO A 237 16.59 -46.86 -40.52
C PRO A 237 17.77 -47.57 -41.23
N SER A 238 19.00 -47.35 -40.76
CA SER A 238 20.17 -48.12 -41.21
C SER A 238 20.16 -49.54 -40.62
N GLU A 239 21.05 -50.41 -41.10
CA GLU A 239 21.27 -51.75 -40.53
C GLU A 239 21.67 -51.72 -39.04
N SER A 240 22.34 -50.64 -38.59
CA SER A 240 22.68 -50.42 -37.18
C SER A 240 21.55 -49.81 -36.36
N GLY A 241 20.39 -49.53 -36.97
CA GLY A 241 19.26 -48.82 -36.36
C GLY A 241 19.44 -47.30 -36.28
N GLU A 242 20.49 -46.75 -36.90
CA GLU A 242 20.75 -45.31 -36.95
C GLU A 242 19.86 -44.64 -38.02
N THR A 243 19.20 -43.55 -37.66
CA THR A 243 18.36 -42.77 -38.59
C THR A 243 19.01 -41.43 -38.89
N LYS A 244 19.15 -41.09 -40.18
CA LYS A 244 19.62 -39.77 -40.64
C LYS A 244 18.46 -38.96 -41.19
N PRO A 245 18.42 -37.63 -40.96
CA PRO A 245 17.26 -36.83 -41.34
C PRO A 245 17.11 -36.72 -42.86
N TRP A 246 15.87 -36.68 -43.33
CA TRP A 246 15.54 -36.41 -44.73
C TRP A 246 15.30 -34.91 -44.95
N ASN A 247 15.11 -34.49 -46.21
CA ASN A 247 15.05 -33.08 -46.56
C ASN A 247 13.65 -32.48 -46.32
N GLN A 248 12.80 -32.36 -47.35
CA GLN A 248 11.50 -31.67 -47.23
C GLN A 248 10.42 -32.18 -48.19
N LEU A 249 9.18 -31.83 -47.88
CA LEU A 249 8.03 -31.84 -48.78
C LEU A 249 7.82 -30.41 -49.30
N LEU A 250 8.21 -30.17 -50.55
CA LEU A 250 8.16 -28.88 -51.22
C LEU A 250 6.91 -28.80 -52.10
N PHE A 251 6.06 -27.80 -51.86
CA PHE A 251 4.96 -27.44 -52.76
C PHE A 251 5.42 -26.27 -53.63
N GLY A 252 5.68 -26.55 -54.89
CA GLY A 252 6.13 -25.56 -55.86
C GLY A 252 5.05 -24.52 -56.20
N LYS A 253 5.40 -23.56 -57.06
CA LYS A 253 4.49 -22.51 -57.51
C LYS A 253 3.13 -23.05 -57.98
N TYR A 254 2.03 -22.49 -57.45
CA TYR A 254 0.63 -22.89 -57.70
C TYR A 254 0.22 -24.30 -57.26
N ALA A 255 1.09 -25.05 -56.59
CA ALA A 255 0.77 -26.40 -56.13
C ALA A 255 -0.30 -26.41 -55.04
N ARG A 256 -1.02 -27.53 -54.91
CA ARG A 256 -2.05 -27.72 -53.89
C ARG A 256 -1.76 -28.92 -53.01
N GLY A 257 -1.85 -28.74 -51.71
CA GLY A 257 -1.70 -29.80 -50.71
C GLY A 257 -2.94 -29.98 -49.87
N LEU A 258 -3.47 -31.19 -49.80
CA LEU A 258 -4.44 -31.61 -48.81
C LEU A 258 -3.84 -32.76 -47.99
N LEU A 259 -3.48 -32.45 -46.74
CA LEU A 259 -2.79 -33.37 -45.85
C LEU A 259 -3.71 -33.66 -44.66
N HIS A 260 -4.15 -34.91 -44.54
CA HIS A 260 -5.04 -35.36 -43.47
C HIS A 260 -4.37 -36.45 -42.64
N ASN A 261 -4.40 -36.27 -41.31
CA ASN A 261 -3.81 -37.21 -40.34
C ASN A 261 -2.40 -37.67 -40.75
N THR A 262 -1.59 -36.72 -41.22
CA THR A 262 -0.24 -36.98 -41.73
C THR A 262 0.78 -36.58 -40.69
N TRP A 263 1.79 -37.43 -40.50
CA TRP A 263 2.84 -37.25 -39.52
C TRP A 263 4.19 -37.14 -40.18
N PHE A 264 4.99 -36.18 -39.76
CA PHE A 264 6.32 -35.93 -40.29
C PHE A 264 7.35 -35.95 -39.17
N LEU A 265 8.28 -36.89 -39.25
CA LEU A 265 9.34 -37.11 -38.27
C LEU A 265 10.70 -37.10 -38.94
N GLN A 266 11.72 -36.66 -38.20
CA GLN A 266 13.12 -36.75 -38.60
C GLN A 266 13.43 -36.09 -39.96
N GLY A 267 12.72 -35.04 -40.33
CA GLY A 267 12.92 -34.25 -41.55
C GLY A 267 13.63 -32.92 -41.30
N GLY A 268 13.84 -32.16 -42.39
CA GLY A 268 14.41 -30.82 -42.37
C GLY A 268 15.94 -30.75 -42.43
N ALA A 269 16.61 -31.77 -42.97
CA ALA A 269 18.05 -31.75 -43.19
C ALA A 269 18.45 -30.63 -44.16
N SER A 270 19.40 -29.77 -43.75
CA SER A 270 20.01 -28.75 -44.62
C SER A 270 21.41 -29.21 -45.05
N ALA A 271 21.76 -29.05 -46.33
CA ALA A 271 23.14 -29.18 -46.81
C ALA A 271 23.99 -27.90 -46.58
N HIS A 272 23.37 -26.78 -46.21
CA HIS A 272 24.01 -25.46 -46.09
C HIS A 272 23.34 -24.63 -44.98
N SER A 273 23.93 -24.57 -43.80
CA SER A 273 23.52 -23.64 -42.74
C SER A 273 24.19 -22.27 -42.95
N ASN A 274 23.50 -21.32 -43.57
CA ASN A 274 23.90 -19.91 -43.54
C ASN A 274 23.02 -19.15 -42.54
N PHE A 275 23.66 -18.24 -41.80
CA PHE A 275 23.14 -17.61 -40.59
C PHE A 275 22.09 -16.53 -40.86
N GLY A 276 20.93 -16.65 -40.21
CA GLY A 276 19.89 -15.61 -40.11
C GLY A 276 18.45 -16.14 -40.22
N ASN A 277 17.83 -16.50 -39.08
CA ASN A 277 16.43 -16.83 -38.69
C ASN A 277 15.26 -17.05 -39.68
N LEU A 278 15.41 -16.95 -40.99
CA LEU A 278 14.43 -17.34 -42.01
C LEU A 278 14.93 -18.50 -42.89
N ASP A 279 16.22 -18.85 -42.80
CA ASP A 279 16.88 -19.86 -43.67
C ASP A 279 16.88 -21.28 -43.10
N ILE A 280 16.08 -21.55 -42.06
CA ILE A 280 15.91 -22.93 -41.57
C ILE A 280 15.08 -23.70 -42.60
N GLN A 281 15.64 -24.80 -43.11
CA GLN A 281 14.95 -25.73 -44.00
C GLN A 281 13.68 -26.24 -43.30
N ARG A 282 12.52 -26.12 -43.96
CA ARG A 282 11.23 -26.53 -43.39
C ARG A 282 10.87 -27.92 -43.87
N VAL A 283 10.26 -28.74 -43.02
CA VAL A 283 9.77 -30.07 -43.41
C VAL A 283 8.66 -29.94 -44.45
N ILE A 284 7.78 -28.93 -44.30
CA ILE A 284 6.79 -28.56 -45.31
C ILE A 284 7.06 -27.12 -45.74
N HIS A 285 7.28 -26.91 -47.05
CA HIS A 285 7.52 -25.58 -47.61
C HIS A 285 6.56 -25.30 -48.77
N GLY A 286 5.91 -24.14 -48.76
CA GLY A 286 5.07 -23.66 -49.86
C GLY A 286 5.67 -22.45 -50.58
N GLU A 287 5.86 -22.57 -51.89
CA GLU A 287 6.29 -21.47 -52.76
C GLU A 287 5.11 -20.56 -53.17
N GLU A 288 5.41 -19.54 -53.97
CA GLU A 288 4.45 -18.53 -54.43
C GLU A 288 3.14 -19.13 -54.94
N SER A 289 2.02 -18.60 -54.45
CA SER A 289 0.66 -18.98 -54.83
C SER A 289 0.27 -20.44 -54.57
N SER A 290 1.07 -21.20 -53.81
CA SER A 290 0.66 -22.52 -53.32
C SER A 290 -0.46 -22.42 -52.27
N ASP A 291 -1.32 -23.44 -52.20
CA ASP A 291 -2.42 -23.55 -51.22
C ASP A 291 -2.34 -24.90 -50.50
N ILE A 292 -1.94 -24.86 -49.23
CA ILE A 292 -1.67 -26.03 -48.42
C ILE A 292 -2.64 -26.06 -47.24
N THR A 293 -3.41 -27.13 -47.14
CA THR A 293 -4.30 -27.41 -46.01
C THR A 293 -3.86 -28.67 -45.30
N PHE A 294 -3.46 -28.52 -44.04
CA PHE A 294 -3.00 -29.58 -43.14
C PHE A 294 -3.99 -29.73 -41.98
N VAL A 295 -4.65 -30.88 -41.87
CA VAL A 295 -5.71 -31.13 -40.88
C VAL A 295 -5.47 -32.44 -40.15
N GLY A 296 -5.26 -32.37 -38.83
CA GLY A 296 -4.90 -33.53 -38.03
C GLY A 296 -3.45 -33.97 -38.27
N GLY A 297 -2.95 -34.86 -37.42
CA GLY A 297 -1.57 -35.34 -37.48
C GLY A 297 -0.58 -34.42 -36.78
N GLY A 298 0.69 -34.45 -37.19
CA GLY A 298 1.71 -33.60 -36.58
C GLY A 298 3.07 -33.59 -37.27
N ILE A 299 3.89 -32.59 -36.91
CA ILE A 299 5.27 -32.43 -37.36
C ILE A 299 6.11 -32.45 -36.09
N ILE A 300 6.75 -33.59 -35.80
CA ILE A 300 7.42 -33.83 -34.52
C ILE A 300 8.84 -34.36 -34.68
N ASP A 301 9.76 -34.01 -33.78
CA ASP A 301 11.12 -34.56 -33.75
C ASP A 301 11.89 -34.32 -35.06
N ASN A 302 11.88 -33.07 -35.55
CA ASN A 302 12.52 -32.68 -36.81
C ASN A 302 13.73 -31.77 -36.56
N VAL A 303 14.80 -31.98 -37.33
CA VAL A 303 16.03 -31.17 -37.22
C VAL A 303 15.90 -29.80 -37.87
N GLY A 304 14.93 -29.64 -38.79
CA GLY A 304 14.58 -28.36 -39.41
C GLY A 304 13.36 -27.69 -38.77
N GLY A 305 12.88 -26.64 -39.43
CA GLY A 305 11.62 -25.98 -39.08
C GLY A 305 10.42 -26.83 -39.49
N ALA A 306 9.29 -26.74 -38.79
CA ALA A 306 8.16 -27.61 -39.11
C ALA A 306 7.49 -27.22 -40.45
N ILE A 307 7.06 -25.96 -40.57
CA ILE A 307 6.29 -25.53 -41.73
C ILE A 307 6.54 -24.07 -42.09
N GLY A 308 6.47 -23.73 -43.37
CA GLY A 308 6.59 -22.33 -43.79
C GLY A 308 6.38 -22.14 -45.28
N GLY A 309 6.64 -20.91 -45.75
CA GLY A 309 6.50 -20.58 -47.16
C GLY A 309 6.54 -19.10 -47.47
N GLU A 310 6.57 -18.80 -48.76
CA GLU A 310 6.60 -17.43 -49.30
C GLU A 310 5.41 -17.18 -50.23
N ARG A 311 4.69 -16.07 -50.03
CA ARG A 311 3.58 -15.63 -50.91
C ARG A 311 2.53 -16.72 -51.16
N CYS A 312 2.24 -17.52 -50.14
CA CYS A 312 1.36 -18.69 -50.21
C CYS A 312 0.16 -18.60 -49.25
N ARG A 313 -0.70 -19.60 -49.29
CA ARG A 313 -1.79 -19.80 -48.32
C ARG A 313 -1.55 -21.10 -47.55
N LEU A 314 -1.55 -20.99 -46.23
CA LEU A 314 -1.33 -22.11 -45.34
C LEU A 314 -2.44 -22.21 -44.30
N LYS A 315 -3.09 -23.37 -44.21
CA LYS A 315 -4.13 -23.66 -43.21
C LYS A 315 -3.72 -24.88 -42.41
N VAL A 316 -3.51 -24.72 -41.11
CA VAL A 316 -3.16 -25.82 -40.19
C VAL A 316 -4.22 -25.94 -39.11
N HIS A 317 -4.88 -27.09 -39.04
CA HIS A 317 -6.05 -27.32 -38.19
C HIS A 317 -5.86 -28.62 -37.38
N ASN A 318 -6.13 -28.58 -36.07
CA ASN A 318 -6.12 -29.77 -35.20
C ASN A 318 -4.79 -30.57 -35.24
N ALA A 319 -3.66 -29.88 -35.36
CA ALA A 319 -2.35 -30.51 -35.56
C ALA A 319 -1.39 -30.22 -34.39
N VAL A 320 -0.36 -31.05 -34.24
CA VAL A 320 0.71 -30.85 -33.26
C VAL A 320 2.03 -30.56 -33.97
N ILE A 321 2.74 -29.53 -33.54
CA ILE A 321 4.11 -29.20 -33.95
C ILE A 321 4.95 -29.27 -32.68
N SER A 322 5.85 -30.25 -32.56
CA SER A 322 6.63 -30.43 -31.32
C SER A 322 8.09 -30.78 -31.59
N ARG A 323 9.02 -30.35 -30.72
CA ARG A 323 10.44 -30.75 -30.81
C ARG A 323 11.03 -30.56 -32.20
N CYS A 324 10.74 -29.41 -32.78
CA CYS A 324 11.31 -28.96 -34.06
C CYS A 324 12.30 -27.83 -33.78
N ASN A 325 13.27 -27.63 -34.68
CA ASN A 325 14.22 -26.52 -34.55
C ASN A 325 13.51 -25.16 -34.61
N GLY A 326 12.47 -25.02 -35.44
CA GLY A 326 11.54 -23.88 -35.44
C GLY A 326 10.09 -24.35 -35.67
N GLY A 327 9.11 -23.70 -35.06
CA GLY A 327 7.71 -24.13 -35.19
C GLY A 327 7.07 -23.68 -36.52
N GLY A 328 7.51 -22.56 -37.09
CA GLY A 328 7.22 -22.20 -38.47
C GLY A 328 7.57 -20.77 -38.83
N SER A 329 7.68 -20.49 -40.12
CA SER A 329 7.98 -19.13 -40.58
C SER A 329 7.48 -18.87 -41.99
N VAL A 330 6.81 -17.72 -42.16
CA VAL A 330 6.21 -17.33 -43.42
C VAL A 330 6.59 -15.91 -43.83
N GLN A 331 6.71 -15.70 -45.14
CA GLN A 331 6.99 -14.41 -45.75
C GLN A 331 5.87 -14.03 -46.71
N GLN A 332 5.20 -12.90 -46.46
CA GLN A 332 4.12 -12.38 -47.30
C GLN A 332 3.01 -13.41 -47.61
N ALA A 333 2.76 -14.33 -46.67
CA ALA A 333 1.77 -15.39 -46.79
C ALA A 333 0.57 -15.12 -45.88
N VAL A 334 -0.57 -15.77 -46.19
CA VAL A 334 -1.76 -15.77 -45.34
C VAL A 334 -1.86 -17.12 -44.64
N VAL A 335 -1.75 -17.11 -43.32
CA VAL A 335 -1.75 -18.33 -42.50
C VAL A 335 -2.96 -18.38 -41.59
N THR A 336 -3.60 -19.54 -41.50
CA THR A 336 -4.62 -19.85 -40.49
C THR A 336 -4.12 -21.02 -39.64
N LEU A 337 -3.90 -20.77 -38.35
CA LEU A 337 -3.61 -21.79 -37.35
C LEU A 337 -4.83 -21.92 -36.42
N GLN A 338 -5.49 -23.07 -36.43
CA GLN A 338 -6.68 -23.31 -35.60
C GLN A 338 -6.55 -24.61 -34.81
N ASN A 339 -6.67 -24.52 -33.48
CA ASN A 339 -6.53 -25.69 -32.60
C ASN A 339 -5.19 -26.41 -32.83
N VAL A 340 -4.11 -25.64 -32.86
CA VAL A 340 -2.74 -26.15 -33.07
C VAL A 340 -1.98 -26.10 -31.76
N HIS A 341 -1.21 -27.15 -31.48
CA HIS A 341 -0.28 -27.19 -30.35
C HIS A 341 1.14 -27.05 -30.89
N VAL A 342 1.81 -25.95 -30.57
CA VAL A 342 3.21 -25.66 -30.92
C VAL A 342 4.04 -25.74 -29.65
N THR A 343 4.76 -26.84 -29.46
CA THR A 343 5.37 -27.18 -28.17
C THR A 343 6.86 -27.53 -28.29
N GLU A 344 7.65 -27.27 -27.25
CA GLU A 344 9.04 -27.74 -27.14
C GLU A 344 9.94 -27.29 -28.32
N ILE A 345 9.81 -26.03 -28.77
CA ILE A 345 10.52 -25.52 -29.95
C ILE A 345 11.95 -25.09 -29.56
N GLY A 346 12.96 -25.66 -30.22
CA GLY A 346 14.37 -25.24 -30.06
C GLY A 346 14.97 -25.45 -28.66
N GLN A 347 14.51 -26.42 -27.87
CA GLN A 347 14.98 -26.66 -26.49
C GLN A 347 16.35 -27.37 -26.40
N ASP A 348 16.66 -28.31 -27.30
CA ASP A 348 17.78 -29.26 -27.16
C ASP A 348 19.14 -28.80 -27.74
N GLN A 349 19.28 -27.52 -28.11
CA GLN A 349 20.53 -26.99 -28.70
C GLN A 349 21.47 -26.44 -27.60
N THR A 350 22.00 -27.33 -26.76
CA THR A 350 22.80 -27.00 -25.56
C THR A 350 24.22 -26.44 -25.82
N GLY A 351 24.48 -25.74 -26.93
CA GLY A 351 25.84 -25.29 -27.24
C GLY A 351 26.03 -24.14 -28.23
N SER A 352 24.96 -23.56 -28.78
CA SER A 352 25.06 -22.39 -29.66
C SER A 352 24.65 -21.13 -28.90
N SER A 353 25.50 -20.11 -28.89
CA SER A 353 25.21 -18.78 -28.34
C SER A 353 24.12 -18.02 -29.11
N ASP A 354 23.67 -18.53 -30.26
CA ASP A 354 22.59 -17.93 -31.06
C ASP A 354 21.22 -18.58 -30.75
N LEU A 355 20.79 -18.42 -29.51
CA LEU A 355 19.47 -18.81 -29.00
C LEU A 355 18.35 -17.93 -29.59
N THR A 356 17.82 -18.22 -30.80
CA THR A 356 16.71 -17.39 -31.35
C THR A 356 15.71 -18.07 -32.31
N THR A 357 15.43 -19.38 -32.20
CA THR A 357 14.36 -19.96 -33.03
C THR A 357 12.97 -19.73 -32.42
N ASP A 358 12.07 -19.19 -33.24
CA ASP A 358 10.73 -18.78 -32.80
C ASP A 358 9.70 -19.91 -32.94
N GLY A 359 8.64 -19.84 -32.13
CA GLY A 359 7.47 -20.71 -32.25
C GLY A 359 6.79 -20.52 -33.59
N PHE A 360 6.44 -19.28 -33.97
CA PHE A 360 6.01 -18.97 -35.33
C PHE A 360 6.31 -17.53 -35.74
N THR A 361 6.91 -17.34 -36.92
CA THR A 361 7.30 -16.02 -37.44
C THR A 361 6.44 -15.60 -38.63
N PHE A 362 5.91 -14.38 -38.58
CA PHE A 362 5.18 -13.72 -39.67
C PHE A 362 5.96 -12.51 -40.17
N TYR A 363 6.42 -12.56 -41.42
CA TYR A 363 7.24 -11.51 -42.00
C TYR A 363 6.63 -10.89 -43.26
N SER A 364 6.63 -9.56 -43.34
CA SER A 364 6.38 -8.81 -44.58
C SER A 364 7.29 -7.59 -44.65
N SER A 365 8.04 -7.47 -45.74
CA SER A 365 8.84 -6.28 -46.08
C SER A 365 8.04 -5.16 -46.77
N ARG A 366 6.78 -5.41 -47.12
CA ARG A 366 5.90 -4.44 -47.79
C ARG A 366 4.89 -3.89 -46.80
N ILE A 367 4.54 -2.62 -46.96
CA ILE A 367 3.40 -2.00 -46.27
C ILE A 367 2.16 -2.81 -46.64
N THR A 368 1.57 -3.45 -45.65
CA THR A 368 0.39 -4.30 -45.81
C THR A 368 -0.84 -3.38 -45.82
N PRO A 369 -1.63 -3.30 -46.91
CA PRO A 369 -2.80 -2.43 -46.96
C PRO A 369 -3.80 -2.77 -45.84
N PRO A 370 -4.53 -1.78 -45.30
CA PRO A 370 -5.51 -2.01 -44.24
C PRO A 370 -6.59 -3.06 -44.57
N ASP A 371 -6.89 -3.24 -45.86
CA ASP A 371 -7.95 -4.12 -46.37
C ASP A 371 -7.42 -5.50 -46.85
N SER A 372 -6.14 -5.79 -46.63
CA SER A 372 -5.55 -7.08 -47.00
C SER A 372 -5.95 -8.22 -46.03
N GLU A 373 -5.90 -9.46 -46.52
CA GLU A 373 -6.25 -10.66 -45.74
C GLU A 373 -5.41 -10.77 -44.46
N PHE A 374 -6.07 -11.10 -43.34
CA PHE A 374 -5.42 -11.31 -42.05
C PHE A 374 -4.90 -12.74 -41.93
N SER A 375 -3.67 -12.88 -41.43
CA SER A 375 -3.27 -14.14 -40.81
C SER A 375 -4.00 -14.29 -39.48
N LYS A 376 -4.37 -15.52 -39.11
CA LYS A 376 -5.17 -15.81 -37.91
C LYS A 376 -4.59 -16.99 -37.12
N ILE A 377 -4.45 -16.80 -35.81
CA ILE A 377 -4.18 -17.86 -34.83
C ILE A 377 -5.39 -17.93 -33.90
N SER A 378 -5.98 -19.11 -33.72
CA SER A 378 -7.15 -19.26 -32.85
C SER A 378 -7.24 -20.60 -32.14
N ASN A 379 -7.65 -20.59 -30.86
CA ASN A 379 -7.84 -21.78 -30.04
C ASN A 379 -6.56 -22.64 -29.93
N SER A 380 -5.39 -22.01 -29.96
CA SER A 380 -4.09 -22.70 -30.06
C SER A 380 -3.28 -22.58 -28.78
N VAL A 381 -2.30 -23.47 -28.64
CA VAL A 381 -1.34 -23.49 -27.53
C VAL A 381 0.07 -23.35 -28.11
N PHE A 382 0.83 -22.41 -27.57
CA PHE A 382 2.26 -22.25 -27.81
C PHE A 382 2.94 -22.41 -26.45
N ALA A 383 3.71 -23.47 -26.25
CA ALA A 383 4.31 -23.73 -24.93
C ALA A 383 5.75 -24.21 -25.05
N VAL A 384 6.64 -23.63 -24.23
CA VAL A 384 8.03 -24.04 -24.07
C VAL A 384 8.86 -23.83 -25.35
N GLY A 385 9.63 -22.75 -25.40
CA GLY A 385 10.49 -22.44 -26.56
C GLY A 385 11.75 -21.63 -26.25
N GLY A 386 12.78 -21.81 -27.09
CA GLY A 386 14.08 -21.15 -26.94
C GLY A 386 14.12 -19.67 -27.37
N GLY A 387 13.27 -19.25 -28.31
CA GLY A 387 13.19 -17.88 -28.85
C GLY A 387 11.92 -17.11 -28.47
N LEU A 388 11.26 -16.52 -29.47
CA LEU A 388 9.97 -15.83 -29.31
C LEU A 388 8.80 -16.79 -29.56
N GLY A 389 7.69 -16.64 -28.84
CA GLY A 389 6.50 -17.45 -29.06
C GLY A 389 5.87 -17.18 -30.43
N ILE A 390 5.31 -15.99 -30.56
CA ILE A 390 4.76 -15.47 -31.82
C ILE A 390 5.53 -14.21 -32.18
N HIS A 391 6.21 -14.24 -33.33
CA HIS A 391 7.01 -13.13 -33.82
C HIS A 391 6.34 -12.51 -35.05
N HIS A 392 5.82 -11.30 -34.88
CA HIS A 392 5.17 -10.53 -35.93
C HIS A 392 6.07 -9.39 -36.41
N LYS A 393 6.18 -9.27 -37.74
CA LYS A 393 6.93 -8.21 -38.44
C LYS A 393 6.21 -7.78 -39.72
N GLY A 394 5.29 -6.81 -39.61
CA GLY A 394 4.71 -6.08 -40.75
C GLY A 394 3.46 -6.67 -41.44
N THR A 395 2.90 -7.79 -40.98
CA THR A 395 1.68 -8.43 -41.56
C THR A 395 0.41 -8.09 -40.77
N ASN A 396 -0.78 -8.22 -41.35
CA ASN A 396 -2.02 -8.13 -40.56
C ASN A 396 -2.26 -9.46 -39.82
N LEU A 397 -2.43 -9.41 -38.49
CA LEU A 397 -2.49 -10.60 -37.63
C LEU A 397 -3.60 -10.51 -36.58
N VAL A 398 -4.36 -11.60 -36.43
CA VAL A 398 -5.31 -11.80 -35.32
C VAL A 398 -4.90 -13.00 -34.49
N ILE A 399 -4.76 -12.80 -33.18
CA ILE A 399 -4.52 -13.85 -32.19
C ILE A 399 -5.74 -13.89 -31.27
N GLU A 400 -6.44 -15.02 -31.22
CA GLU A 400 -7.70 -15.16 -30.50
C GLU A 400 -7.72 -16.43 -29.66
N SER A 401 -8.18 -16.37 -28.40
CA SER A 401 -8.37 -17.58 -27.57
C SER A 401 -7.12 -18.49 -27.53
N THR A 402 -5.94 -17.89 -27.37
CA THR A 402 -4.65 -18.56 -27.55
C THR A 402 -3.81 -18.44 -26.29
N ILE A 403 -3.13 -19.52 -25.91
CA ILE A 403 -2.19 -19.56 -24.79
C ILE A 403 -0.77 -19.52 -25.36
N VAL A 404 0.07 -18.64 -24.82
CA VAL A 404 1.49 -18.56 -25.13
C VAL A 404 2.28 -18.54 -23.83
N GLU A 405 3.13 -19.55 -23.62
CA GLU A 405 3.86 -19.70 -22.36
C GLU A 405 5.28 -20.25 -22.50
N ASP A 406 6.13 -19.91 -21.52
CA ASP A 406 7.46 -20.48 -21.34
C ASP A 406 8.43 -20.29 -22.52
N PHE A 407 8.35 -19.13 -23.17
CA PHE A 407 9.32 -18.70 -24.18
C PHE A 407 10.41 -17.83 -23.55
N ARG A 408 11.68 -18.18 -23.76
CA ARG A 408 12.83 -17.54 -23.08
C ARG A 408 12.93 -16.03 -23.29
N ARG A 409 12.39 -15.48 -24.40
CA ARG A 409 12.49 -14.04 -24.73
C ARG A 409 11.17 -13.31 -24.58
N SER A 410 10.17 -13.63 -25.40
CA SER A 410 8.86 -13.01 -25.28
C SER A 410 7.76 -13.93 -25.77
N CYS A 411 6.58 -13.85 -25.15
CA CYS A 411 5.44 -14.63 -25.61
C CYS A 411 4.98 -14.09 -26.99
N VAL A 412 4.72 -12.78 -27.09
CA VAL A 412 4.33 -12.14 -28.36
C VAL A 412 5.19 -10.91 -28.61
N VAL A 413 5.76 -10.80 -29.82
CA VAL A 413 6.46 -9.61 -30.30
C VAL A 413 5.78 -9.06 -31.53
N THR A 414 5.54 -7.76 -31.54
CA THR A 414 4.98 -7.02 -32.68
C THR A 414 5.94 -5.94 -33.13
N SER A 415 6.15 -5.83 -34.45
CA SER A 415 7.09 -4.89 -35.05
C SER A 415 6.75 -4.58 -36.51
N GLY A 416 7.38 -3.54 -37.06
CA GLY A 416 7.36 -3.23 -38.50
C GLY A 416 6.49 -2.02 -38.88
N GLU A 417 6.42 -1.76 -40.18
CA GLU A 417 5.77 -0.55 -40.72
C GLU A 417 4.28 -0.80 -41.03
N LYS A 418 3.39 0.00 -40.40
CA LYS A 418 1.96 0.10 -40.71
C LYS A 418 1.23 -1.25 -40.86
N SER A 419 1.08 -1.97 -39.76
CA SER A 419 0.31 -3.23 -39.68
C SER A 419 -0.72 -3.18 -38.55
N ARG A 420 -1.77 -4.01 -38.65
CA ARG A 420 -2.79 -4.15 -37.60
C ARG A 420 -2.64 -5.50 -36.91
N VAL A 421 -2.49 -5.47 -35.58
CA VAL A 421 -2.43 -6.66 -34.74
C VAL A 421 -3.54 -6.60 -33.71
N ALA A 422 -4.39 -7.63 -33.67
CA ALA A 422 -5.44 -7.75 -32.68
C ALA A 422 -5.21 -9.01 -31.84
N ILE A 423 -5.06 -8.85 -30.53
CA ILE A 423 -4.88 -9.92 -29.55
C ILE A 423 -6.12 -9.94 -28.64
N ARG A 424 -6.84 -11.06 -28.61
CA ARG A 424 -8.12 -11.18 -27.88
C ARG A 424 -8.20 -12.47 -27.11
N SER A 425 -8.68 -12.41 -25.86
CA SER A 425 -8.87 -13.62 -25.04
C SER A 425 -7.61 -14.48 -24.94
N ALA A 426 -6.45 -13.85 -24.86
CA ALA A 426 -5.15 -14.52 -24.86
C ALA A 426 -4.57 -14.61 -23.45
N VAL A 427 -3.76 -15.65 -23.22
CA VAL A 427 -2.95 -15.81 -22.00
C VAL A 427 -1.48 -15.80 -22.40
N MET A 428 -0.71 -14.88 -21.81
CA MET A 428 0.73 -14.74 -22.04
C MET A 428 1.44 -14.88 -20.69
N ARG A 429 2.23 -15.93 -20.50
CA ARG A 429 2.87 -16.17 -19.20
C ARG A 429 4.23 -16.84 -19.21
N ASN A 430 4.96 -16.72 -18.11
CA ASN A 430 6.27 -17.35 -17.90
C ASN A 430 7.29 -17.03 -19.01
N CYS A 431 7.16 -15.87 -19.65
CA CYS A 431 8.12 -15.38 -20.63
C CYS A 431 8.98 -14.28 -20.01
N ARG A 432 10.12 -13.94 -20.62
CA ARG A 432 10.84 -12.72 -20.22
C ARG A 432 9.99 -11.47 -20.46
N VAL A 433 9.34 -11.35 -21.62
CA VAL A 433 8.32 -10.32 -21.85
C VAL A 433 7.00 -10.97 -22.27
N GLY A 434 5.88 -10.61 -21.65
CA GLY A 434 4.56 -11.09 -22.06
C GLY A 434 4.20 -10.60 -23.47
N LEU A 435 4.02 -9.29 -23.62
CA LEU A 435 3.82 -8.62 -24.91
C LEU A 435 4.88 -7.55 -25.12
N GLN A 436 5.62 -7.64 -26.22
CA GLN A 436 6.53 -6.59 -26.66
C GLN A 436 6.03 -5.94 -27.95
N GLN A 437 5.75 -4.64 -27.91
CA GLN A 437 5.67 -3.80 -29.09
C GLN A 437 7.00 -3.09 -29.25
N SER A 438 7.85 -3.63 -30.14
CA SER A 438 9.19 -3.10 -30.43
C SER A 438 9.08 -1.97 -31.46
N TYR A 439 9.98 -1.89 -32.44
CA TYR A 439 10.10 -0.78 -33.39
C TYR A 439 8.98 -0.68 -34.44
N GLY A 440 8.77 0.55 -34.90
CA GLY A 440 7.99 0.86 -36.11
C GLY A 440 6.66 1.56 -35.82
N GLN A 441 5.66 1.28 -36.67
CA GLN A 441 4.32 1.87 -36.58
C GLN A 441 3.19 0.82 -36.63
N PRO A 442 3.25 -0.30 -35.89
CA PRO A 442 2.10 -1.20 -35.78
C PRO A 442 1.00 -0.54 -34.92
N ASN A 443 -0.25 -0.84 -35.26
CA ASN A 443 -1.40 -0.57 -34.40
C ASN A 443 -1.81 -1.87 -33.72
N VAL A 444 -1.57 -1.96 -32.42
CA VAL A 444 -1.78 -3.17 -31.62
C VAL A 444 -2.92 -2.93 -30.66
N THR A 445 -3.95 -3.77 -30.74
CA THR A 445 -5.06 -3.78 -29.79
C THR A 445 -5.04 -5.08 -29.01
N VAL A 446 -5.04 -4.99 -27.69
CA VAL A 446 -5.13 -6.12 -26.78
C VAL A 446 -6.43 -6.00 -26.01
N SER A 447 -7.31 -7.01 -26.12
CA SER A 447 -8.58 -7.03 -25.40
C SER A 447 -8.78 -8.32 -24.62
N ASP A 448 -9.42 -8.22 -23.46
CA ASP A 448 -9.90 -9.37 -22.66
C ASP A 448 -8.81 -10.42 -22.43
N SER A 449 -7.59 -9.99 -22.13
CA SER A 449 -6.39 -10.84 -22.12
C SER A 449 -5.66 -10.77 -20.77
N THR A 450 -4.85 -11.80 -20.50
CA THR A 450 -4.13 -11.96 -19.24
C THR A 450 -2.62 -12.11 -19.50
N VAL A 451 -1.82 -11.29 -18.82
CA VAL A 451 -0.35 -11.24 -18.98
C VAL A 451 0.31 -11.43 -17.61
N VAL A 452 0.79 -12.63 -17.32
CA VAL A 452 1.15 -13.00 -15.94
C VAL A 452 2.46 -13.74 -15.81
N ASN A 453 3.13 -13.60 -14.67
CA ASN A 453 4.37 -14.34 -14.36
C ASN A 453 5.49 -14.16 -15.40
N ASN A 454 5.59 -12.98 -16.02
CA ASN A 454 6.71 -12.65 -16.91
C ASN A 454 7.79 -11.86 -16.17
N GLU A 455 8.98 -11.63 -16.72
CA GLU A 455 9.87 -10.60 -16.14
C GLU A 455 9.23 -9.22 -16.32
N VAL A 456 8.79 -8.91 -17.54
CA VAL A 456 8.01 -7.71 -17.87
C VAL A 456 6.67 -8.12 -18.47
N GLY A 457 5.57 -7.57 -17.97
CA GLY A 457 4.24 -7.84 -18.51
C GLY A 457 4.12 -7.33 -19.95
N ILE A 458 4.00 -6.02 -20.09
CA ILE A 458 3.87 -5.34 -21.39
C ILE A 458 5.02 -4.36 -21.57
N TRP A 459 5.66 -4.40 -22.74
CA TRP A 459 6.78 -3.54 -23.11
C TRP A 459 6.43 -2.78 -24.39
N TYR A 460 6.33 -1.45 -24.30
CA TYR A 460 6.15 -0.55 -25.44
C TYR A 460 7.43 0.23 -25.72
N GLY A 461 7.91 0.12 -26.96
CA GLY A 461 9.06 0.82 -27.48
C GLY A 461 10.40 0.10 -27.28
N ASP A 462 11.51 0.77 -27.63
CA ASP A 462 12.87 0.24 -27.53
C ASP A 462 13.86 1.38 -27.20
N GLU A 463 15.02 1.04 -26.63
CA GLU A 463 16.02 1.96 -26.09
C GLU A 463 16.74 2.80 -27.17
N ASN A 464 16.65 2.39 -28.43
CA ASN A 464 17.44 2.99 -29.51
C ASN A 464 16.65 3.30 -30.79
N VAL A 465 15.31 3.30 -30.74
CA VAL A 465 14.49 3.42 -31.96
C VAL A 465 13.25 4.28 -31.72
N GLU A 466 12.96 5.19 -32.68
CA GLU A 466 11.70 5.93 -32.71
C GLU A 466 10.51 4.99 -32.87
N ASN A 467 9.50 5.18 -32.02
CA ASN A 467 8.29 4.37 -32.00
C ASN A 467 7.06 5.24 -32.23
N GLY A 468 6.48 5.13 -33.43
CA GLY A 468 5.26 5.84 -33.82
C GLY A 468 4.02 4.94 -33.88
N GLY A 469 4.12 3.71 -33.37
CA GLY A 469 3.00 2.78 -33.28
C GLY A 469 1.98 3.19 -32.22
N LYS A 470 0.85 2.49 -32.18
CA LYS A 470 -0.17 2.66 -31.13
C LYS A 470 -0.41 1.34 -30.43
N LEU A 471 -0.52 1.40 -29.11
CA LEU A 471 -0.90 0.30 -28.25
C LEU A 471 -2.18 0.67 -27.51
N GLU A 472 -3.24 -0.10 -27.74
CA GLU A 472 -4.51 0.04 -27.02
C GLU A 472 -4.75 -1.21 -26.18
N LEU A 473 -4.78 -1.04 -24.85
CA LEU A 473 -5.06 -2.09 -23.89
C LEU A 473 -6.47 -1.92 -23.36
N GLU A 474 -7.33 -2.89 -23.62
CA GLU A 474 -8.72 -2.94 -23.15
C GLU A 474 -8.94 -4.19 -22.30
N ASN A 475 -9.60 -4.07 -21.14
CA ASN A 475 -9.96 -5.22 -20.29
C ASN A 475 -8.80 -6.22 -20.09
N THR A 476 -7.60 -5.69 -19.83
CA THR A 476 -6.36 -6.48 -19.81
C THR A 476 -5.79 -6.52 -18.39
N LEU A 477 -5.43 -7.73 -17.95
CA LEU A 477 -4.93 -7.99 -16.61
C LEU A 477 -3.44 -8.34 -16.66
N ALA A 478 -2.59 -7.53 -16.04
CA ALA A 478 -1.15 -7.78 -15.95
C ALA A 478 -0.72 -7.95 -14.49
N MET A 479 -0.31 -9.15 -14.06
CA MET A 479 0.02 -9.40 -12.65
C MET A 479 1.16 -10.41 -12.46
N GLY A 480 1.80 -10.38 -11.29
CA GLY A 480 2.87 -11.34 -10.97
C GLY A 480 4.09 -11.23 -11.87
N ASN A 481 4.27 -10.11 -12.59
CA ASN A 481 5.44 -9.89 -13.43
C ASN A 481 6.60 -9.37 -12.56
N ALA A 482 7.80 -9.96 -12.69
CA ALA A 482 8.89 -9.84 -11.72
C ALA A 482 9.51 -8.44 -11.64
N GLU A 483 9.62 -7.73 -12.77
CA GLU A 483 10.17 -6.36 -12.83
C GLU A 483 9.06 -5.31 -12.88
N LYS A 484 8.22 -5.32 -13.92
CA LYS A 484 7.16 -4.32 -14.16
C LYS A 484 5.99 -4.91 -14.94
N ASN A 485 4.78 -4.41 -14.66
CA ASN A 485 3.59 -4.78 -15.43
C ASN A 485 3.50 -4.03 -16.77
N LEU A 486 4.01 -2.78 -16.83
CA LEU A 486 4.07 -1.97 -18.04
C LEU A 486 5.39 -1.17 -18.10
N LYS A 487 6.15 -1.33 -19.19
CA LYS A 487 7.30 -0.49 -19.55
C LYS A 487 6.97 0.33 -20.79
N VAL A 488 7.25 1.64 -20.76
CA VAL A 488 7.02 2.56 -21.88
C VAL A 488 8.28 3.37 -22.14
N TYR A 489 8.83 3.22 -23.34
CA TYR A 489 9.93 4.03 -23.86
C TYR A 489 9.41 5.13 -24.78
N ASN A 490 9.96 6.33 -24.66
CA ASN A 490 9.71 7.45 -25.55
C ASN A 490 11.05 8.04 -26.01
N ASN A 491 11.31 8.04 -27.31
CA ASN A 491 12.58 8.48 -27.90
C ASN A 491 13.82 7.84 -27.23
N GLY A 492 13.78 6.53 -27.01
CA GLY A 492 14.88 5.77 -26.40
C GLY A 492 15.02 5.90 -24.88
N VAL A 493 14.20 6.74 -24.23
CA VAL A 493 14.24 6.94 -22.77
C VAL A 493 13.05 6.26 -22.11
N GLU A 494 13.30 5.43 -21.09
CA GLU A 494 12.26 4.83 -20.26
C GLU A 494 11.53 5.90 -19.45
N ARG A 495 10.19 5.89 -19.47
CA ARG A 495 9.40 6.77 -18.61
C ARG A 495 9.33 6.21 -17.19
N VAL A 496 9.78 6.99 -16.22
CA VAL A 496 9.78 6.64 -14.78
C VAL A 496 8.37 6.42 -14.19
N ASN A 497 7.32 6.96 -14.83
CA ASN A 497 5.90 6.83 -14.43
C ASN A 497 5.05 6.17 -15.54
N ALA A 498 5.57 5.13 -16.17
CA ALA A 498 4.96 4.47 -17.33
C ALA A 498 3.63 3.72 -17.04
N ASP A 499 3.32 3.44 -15.76
CA ASP A 499 2.09 2.76 -15.36
C ASP A 499 0.81 3.53 -15.78
N ARG A 500 0.96 4.80 -16.17
CA ARG A 500 -0.09 5.69 -16.68
C ARG A 500 -0.03 5.87 -18.18
N GLY A 501 0.44 4.88 -18.93
CA GLY A 501 0.55 4.88 -20.39
C GLY A 501 1.16 6.16 -21.00
N SER A 502 0.76 6.49 -22.24
CA SER A 502 1.27 7.65 -22.99
C SER A 502 0.32 8.02 -24.13
N GLU A 503 0.62 9.08 -24.89
CA GLU A 503 -0.16 9.43 -26.10
C GLU A 503 -0.29 8.25 -27.09
N ASN A 504 0.73 7.39 -27.13
CA ASN A 504 0.79 6.20 -27.98
C ASN A 504 0.39 4.90 -27.26
N VAL A 505 0.13 4.95 -25.94
CA VAL A 505 -0.26 3.80 -25.12
C VAL A 505 -1.51 4.14 -24.33
N ARG A 506 -2.67 3.66 -24.80
CA ARG A 506 -3.98 3.90 -24.19
C ARG A 506 -4.36 2.74 -23.27
N LEU A 507 -4.76 3.08 -22.04
CA LEU A 507 -5.12 2.12 -21.00
C LEU A 507 -6.60 2.26 -20.65
N LYS A 508 -7.41 1.28 -21.07
CA LYS A 508 -8.83 1.18 -20.74
C LYS A 508 -9.06 -0.10 -19.94
N CYS A 509 -9.37 0.03 -18.64
CA CYS A 509 -9.56 -1.14 -17.77
C CYS A 509 -8.31 -2.05 -17.72
N PHE A 510 -7.15 -1.44 -17.44
CA PHE A 510 -5.86 -2.14 -17.26
C PHE A 510 -5.55 -2.32 -15.78
N PHE A 511 -5.27 -3.55 -15.36
CA PHE A 511 -5.14 -3.91 -13.94
C PHE A 511 -3.73 -4.44 -13.63
N VAL A 512 -3.12 -3.95 -12.53
CA VAL A 512 -1.74 -4.27 -12.10
C VAL A 512 -1.66 -4.67 -10.63
N ASN A 513 -0.68 -5.49 -10.21
CA ASN A 513 -0.47 -5.85 -8.79
C ASN A 513 0.37 -4.78 -8.05
N SER A 514 0.04 -4.48 -6.78
CA SER A 514 0.66 -3.42 -5.97
C SER A 514 2.09 -3.68 -5.51
N GLU A 515 2.58 -4.92 -5.50
CA GLU A 515 3.89 -5.24 -4.90
C GLU A 515 5.10 -4.68 -5.68
N SER A 516 4.92 -4.28 -6.94
CA SER A 516 5.98 -3.60 -7.70
C SER A 516 6.19 -2.13 -7.30
N VAL A 517 5.38 -1.57 -6.38
CA VAL A 517 5.50 -0.17 -5.88
C VAL A 517 5.11 -0.11 -4.40
N LYS A 518 5.92 0.54 -3.53
CA LYS A 518 5.78 0.58 -2.05
C LYS A 518 4.49 1.26 -1.48
N ARG A 519 3.28 0.92 -1.93
CA ARG A 519 2.02 1.54 -1.47
C ARG A 519 0.91 0.51 -1.24
N LYS A 520 0.13 0.71 -0.15
CA LYS A 520 -1.01 -0.14 0.22
C LYS A 520 -2.20 0.11 -0.71
N ALA A 521 -2.75 -0.95 -1.30
CA ALA A 521 -3.93 -0.88 -2.16
C ALA A 521 -5.26 -0.77 -1.39
N ARG A 522 -6.28 -0.15 -2.01
CA ARG A 522 -7.63 0.06 -1.45
C ARG A 522 -8.71 -0.91 -1.92
N SER A 523 -8.45 -1.73 -2.94
CA SER A 523 -9.37 -2.77 -3.42
C SER A 523 -8.94 -4.13 -2.88
N GLN A 524 -9.75 -4.70 -1.97
CA GLN A 524 -9.60 -6.10 -1.58
C GLN A 524 -10.24 -6.98 -2.64
N PHE A 525 -9.38 -7.67 -3.39
CA PHE A 525 -9.79 -8.78 -4.22
C PHE A 525 -10.06 -9.99 -3.33
N THR A 526 -11.24 -10.57 -3.47
CA THR A 526 -11.51 -11.90 -2.93
C THR A 526 -11.67 -12.83 -4.12
N LEU A 527 -10.76 -13.80 -4.26
CA LEU A 527 -11.11 -15.01 -5.00
C LEU A 527 -12.32 -15.59 -4.28
N VAL A 528 -13.50 -15.47 -4.88
CA VAL A 528 -14.67 -16.17 -4.37
C VAL A 528 -14.43 -17.65 -4.66
N GLU A 529 -13.75 -18.33 -3.74
CA GLU A 529 -13.88 -19.78 -3.60
C GLU A 529 -15.35 -20.05 -3.31
N LYS A 530 -16.13 -20.38 -4.34
CA LYS A 530 -17.36 -21.12 -4.11
C LYS A 530 -16.94 -22.45 -3.50
N LYS A 531 -17.14 -22.56 -2.19
CA LYS A 531 -16.79 -23.67 -1.28
C LYS A 531 -17.36 -25.06 -1.65
N SER A 532 -17.70 -25.36 -2.90
CA SER A 532 -18.28 -26.66 -3.26
C SER A 532 -18.10 -27.13 -4.71
N SER A 533 -17.16 -26.61 -5.50
CA SER A 533 -16.89 -27.19 -6.83
C SER A 533 -15.42 -27.06 -7.24
N PRO A 534 -14.75 -28.18 -7.60
CA PRO A 534 -13.35 -28.18 -7.97
C PRO A 534 -13.18 -27.68 -9.40
N CYS A 535 -12.32 -26.67 -9.55
CA CYS A 535 -11.94 -26.08 -10.82
C CYS A 535 -13.09 -25.36 -11.56
N LEU A 536 -13.63 -24.30 -10.93
CA LEU A 536 -14.16 -23.16 -11.67
C LEU A 536 -12.98 -22.27 -12.05
N GLN A 537 -12.94 -21.74 -13.27
CA GLN A 537 -12.09 -20.57 -13.57
C GLN A 537 -12.28 -19.58 -12.42
N PRO A 538 -11.22 -18.97 -11.86
CA PRO A 538 -11.45 -17.83 -11.02
C PRO A 538 -12.30 -16.88 -11.86
N LYS A 539 -13.55 -16.67 -11.45
CA LYS A 539 -14.37 -15.65 -12.06
C LYS A 539 -13.66 -14.38 -11.61
N ILE A 540 -12.74 -13.90 -12.45
CA ILE A 540 -12.12 -12.60 -12.29
C ILE A 540 -13.23 -11.61 -12.68
N SER A 541 -14.26 -11.55 -11.83
CA SER A 541 -15.27 -10.51 -11.88
C SER A 541 -14.60 -9.34 -11.20
N LEU A 542 -13.85 -8.58 -11.97
CA LEU A 542 -13.50 -7.23 -11.57
C LEU A 542 -14.81 -6.45 -11.70
N ASP A 543 -15.61 -6.48 -10.63
CA ASP A 543 -16.89 -5.77 -10.57
C ASP A 543 -16.57 -4.30 -10.34
N HIS A 544 -16.16 -3.64 -11.41
CA HIS A 544 -15.95 -2.21 -11.46
C HIS A 544 -17.06 -1.64 -12.35
N PRO A 545 -17.76 -0.56 -11.94
CA PRO A 545 -18.98 -0.08 -12.62
C PRO A 545 -18.80 0.19 -14.13
N ASP A 546 -17.57 0.47 -14.54
CA ASP A 546 -17.21 0.77 -15.93
C ASP A 546 -16.33 -0.30 -16.62
N CYS A 547 -15.89 -1.34 -15.90
CA CYS A 547 -14.97 -2.35 -16.42
C CYS A 547 -15.52 -3.73 -16.11
N ASN A 548 -15.85 -4.51 -17.15
CA ASN A 548 -16.29 -5.90 -16.99
C ASN A 548 -15.29 -6.80 -17.70
N ILE A 549 -14.30 -7.30 -16.96
CA ILE A 549 -13.40 -8.33 -17.49
C ILE A 549 -14.13 -9.66 -17.39
N ALA A 550 -14.63 -10.15 -18.52
CA ALA A 550 -15.15 -11.50 -18.67
C ALA A 550 -14.19 -12.30 -19.55
N LEU A 551 -13.12 -12.83 -18.95
CA LEU A 551 -12.19 -13.72 -19.64
C LEU A 551 -12.91 -15.02 -20.01
N SER A 552 -13.41 -15.11 -21.24
CA SER A 552 -13.84 -16.37 -21.84
C SER A 552 -12.61 -17.15 -22.29
N LEU A 553 -11.83 -17.69 -21.34
CA LEU A 553 -10.72 -18.57 -21.69
C LEU A 553 -11.30 -19.84 -22.34
N PRO A 554 -10.58 -20.49 -23.28
CA PRO A 554 -10.87 -21.87 -23.68
C PRO A 554 -11.08 -22.74 -22.43
N HIS A 555 -11.92 -23.78 -22.50
CA HIS A 555 -12.34 -24.62 -21.36
C HIS A 555 -11.15 -25.27 -20.59
N GLY A 556 -10.40 -24.47 -19.82
CA GLY A 556 -9.28 -24.83 -18.98
C GLY A 556 -9.66 -24.53 -17.55
N LYS A 557 -10.22 -25.54 -16.88
CA LYS A 557 -10.82 -25.43 -15.55
C LYS A 557 -9.79 -25.22 -14.41
N CYS A 558 -8.48 -25.40 -14.61
CA CYS A 558 -7.49 -25.38 -13.50
C CYS A 558 -6.20 -24.56 -13.76
N LEU A 559 -6.25 -23.44 -14.52
CA LEU A 559 -5.06 -22.65 -14.94
C LEU A 559 -4.19 -22.04 -13.82
N TRP A 560 -4.61 -22.05 -12.56
CA TRP A 560 -3.99 -21.29 -11.46
C TRP A 560 -3.45 -22.16 -10.31
N SER A 561 -3.46 -23.49 -10.43
CA SER A 561 -3.16 -24.40 -9.30
C SER A 561 -1.69 -24.45 -8.86
N GLU A 562 -0.75 -23.97 -9.70
CA GLU A 562 0.67 -23.83 -9.34
C GLU A 562 0.97 -22.49 -8.64
N TYR A 563 -0.01 -21.59 -8.56
CA TYR A 563 0.09 -20.39 -7.76
C TYR A 563 -0.14 -20.80 -6.29
N ASN A 564 0.89 -20.69 -5.46
CA ASN A 564 0.68 -20.64 -4.01
C ASN A 564 -0.19 -19.38 -3.79
N PRO A 565 -1.45 -19.50 -3.32
CA PRO A 565 -2.32 -18.35 -3.18
C PRO A 565 -1.86 -17.59 -1.95
N GLU A 566 -0.73 -16.89 -2.05
CA GLU A 566 -0.66 -15.62 -1.37
C GLU A 566 -1.87 -14.84 -1.90
N THR A 567 -2.74 -14.45 -0.96
CA THR A 567 -3.91 -13.64 -1.25
C THR A 567 -3.47 -12.56 -2.22
N LEU A 568 -4.00 -12.55 -3.45
CA LEU A 568 -3.78 -11.49 -4.44
C LEU A 568 -4.41 -10.22 -3.89
N SER A 569 -3.79 -9.62 -2.89
CA SER A 569 -4.21 -8.39 -2.25
C SER A 569 -3.53 -7.25 -2.97
N GLY A 570 -4.33 -6.31 -3.46
CA GLY A 570 -3.83 -5.05 -3.97
C GLY A 570 -3.63 -4.95 -5.47
N ILE A 571 -4.58 -5.48 -6.24
CA ILE A 571 -4.72 -5.11 -7.65
C ILE A 571 -5.22 -3.66 -7.73
N ARG A 572 -4.48 -2.80 -8.43
CA ARG A 572 -4.81 -1.40 -8.74
C ARG A 572 -5.30 -1.29 -10.18
N LEU A 573 -6.34 -0.48 -10.38
CA LEU A 573 -6.77 -0.06 -11.71
C LEU A 573 -5.90 1.12 -12.14
N GLU A 574 -5.09 0.95 -13.18
CA GLU A 574 -4.38 2.06 -13.80
C GLU A 574 -5.27 2.63 -14.91
N ARG A 575 -5.89 3.78 -14.62
CA ARG A 575 -6.75 4.51 -15.57
C ARG A 575 -6.03 5.76 -16.07
N LEU A 576 -5.90 5.85 -17.40
CA LEU A 576 -5.46 7.06 -18.08
C LEU A 576 -6.63 7.96 -18.50
N ASP A 577 -7.82 7.39 -18.65
CA ASP A 577 -8.97 8.09 -19.18
C ASP A 577 -9.82 8.69 -18.06
N LEU A 578 -9.24 9.60 -17.26
CA LEU A 578 -10.05 10.50 -16.45
C LEU A 578 -10.55 11.63 -17.33
N CYS A 579 -11.72 11.38 -17.93
CA CYS A 579 -12.54 12.41 -18.54
C CYS A 579 -12.72 13.57 -17.55
N GLU A 580 -12.49 14.80 -18.02
CA GLU A 580 -12.68 16.05 -17.27
C GLU A 580 -14.10 16.17 -16.67
N ASN A 581 -15.07 15.42 -17.19
CA ASN A 581 -16.47 15.38 -16.75
C ASN A 581 -16.80 14.27 -15.73
N CYS A 582 -15.85 13.42 -15.34
CA CYS A 582 -16.08 12.33 -14.38
C CYS A 582 -15.74 12.70 -12.93
N CYS A 583 -15.16 13.88 -12.69
CA CYS A 583 -14.82 14.32 -11.34
C CYS A 583 -16.11 14.69 -10.58
N LYS A 584 -16.34 14.06 -9.44
CA LYS A 584 -17.47 14.41 -8.56
C LYS A 584 -17.12 15.73 -7.87
N GLU A 585 -17.99 16.72 -8.00
CA GLU A 585 -17.89 17.93 -7.16
C GLU A 585 -18.20 17.55 -5.71
N THR A 586 -17.28 17.84 -4.81
CA THR A 586 -17.45 17.63 -3.38
C THR A 586 -17.35 18.96 -2.64
N SER A 587 -18.23 19.16 -1.67
CA SER A 587 -18.11 20.26 -0.70
C SER A 587 -17.12 19.93 0.42
N GLU A 588 -16.85 18.65 0.66
CA GLU A 588 -15.92 18.19 1.67
C GLU A 588 -14.51 18.06 1.10
N LEU A 589 -13.56 18.81 1.68
CA LEU A 589 -12.14 18.51 1.55
C LEU A 589 -11.79 17.38 2.51
N THR A 590 -11.49 16.21 1.97
CA THR A 590 -11.00 15.09 2.75
C THR A 590 -9.48 15.10 2.83
N PHE A 591 -8.94 14.78 4.00
CA PHE A 591 -7.49 14.62 4.20
C PHE A 591 -7.06 13.22 3.72
N GLY A 592 -6.01 13.15 2.89
CA GLY A 592 -5.51 11.88 2.37
C GLY A 592 -4.22 11.99 1.58
N ASN A 593 -3.52 10.86 1.45
CA ASN A 593 -2.31 10.70 0.64
C ASN A 593 -2.68 10.72 -0.86
N PHE A 594 -3.03 11.90 -1.36
CA PHE A 594 -3.37 12.14 -2.76
C PHE A 594 -2.10 12.46 -3.52
N ASP A 595 -1.51 11.43 -4.11
CA ASP A 595 -0.22 11.55 -4.79
C ASP A 595 -0.27 12.46 -6.02
N HIS A 596 -1.47 12.82 -6.52
CA HIS A 596 -1.67 13.66 -7.70
C HIS A 596 -2.81 14.66 -7.50
N TRP A 597 -2.47 15.94 -7.54
CA TRP A 597 -3.42 17.03 -7.58
C TRP A 597 -3.11 17.96 -8.76
N ARG A 598 -4.14 18.63 -9.29
CA ARG A 598 -4.00 19.69 -10.29
C ARG A 598 -4.87 20.87 -9.89
N MET A 599 -4.40 22.07 -10.19
CA MET A 599 -5.19 23.28 -10.03
C MET A 599 -5.57 23.86 -11.40
N LEU A 600 -6.85 24.19 -11.53
CA LEU A 600 -7.46 24.82 -12.68
C LEU A 600 -8.35 25.98 -12.22
N ASN A 601 -8.80 26.80 -13.17
CA ASN A 601 -9.75 27.90 -12.94
C ASN A 601 -9.30 28.84 -11.79
N ILE A 602 -8.04 29.30 -11.84
CA ILE A 602 -7.50 30.22 -10.85
C ILE A 602 -8.27 31.55 -10.88
N GLN A 603 -8.76 32.00 -9.72
CA GLN A 603 -9.60 33.19 -9.55
C GLN A 603 -9.18 34.00 -8.32
N ASN A 604 -9.64 35.24 -8.25
CA ASN A 604 -9.48 36.12 -7.07
C ASN A 604 -8.03 36.22 -6.56
N ARG A 605 -7.06 36.16 -7.47
CA ARG A 605 -5.64 36.28 -7.13
C ARG A 605 -5.35 37.65 -6.53
N LYS A 606 -4.62 37.66 -5.42
CA LYS A 606 -4.08 38.83 -4.74
C LYS A 606 -2.63 38.56 -4.36
N GLY A 607 -1.73 39.46 -4.71
CA GLY A 607 -0.40 39.48 -4.11
C GLY A 607 -0.49 39.91 -2.65
N ALA A 608 0.49 39.52 -1.84
CA ALA A 608 0.62 40.06 -0.49
C ALA A 608 0.99 41.55 -0.56
N THR A 609 0.22 42.41 0.12
CA THR A 609 0.45 43.87 0.16
C THR A 609 0.81 44.36 1.56
N ILE A 610 1.36 43.47 2.39
CA ILE A 610 1.66 43.80 3.78
C ILE A 610 2.96 44.61 3.79
N HIS A 611 3.00 45.61 4.67
CA HIS A 611 4.16 46.45 4.86
C HIS A 611 4.51 46.38 6.34
N THR A 612 5.56 45.64 6.68
CA THR A 612 6.09 45.47 8.04
C THR A 612 7.29 46.38 8.33
N GLY A 613 7.62 47.31 7.43
CA GLY A 613 8.78 48.21 7.53
C GLY A 613 8.44 49.69 7.73
N GLN A 614 9.32 50.42 8.45
CA GLN A 614 9.38 51.88 8.52
C GLN A 614 10.53 52.51 7.71
N VAL A 615 11.28 51.73 6.91
CA VAL A 615 12.53 52.20 6.27
C VAL A 615 12.48 51.92 4.77
N GLU A 616 12.79 52.95 3.97
CA GLU A 616 12.73 52.99 2.50
C GLU A 616 13.61 51.98 1.74
N GLU A 617 14.31 51.03 2.38
CA GLU A 617 15.42 50.33 1.71
C GLU A 617 15.30 48.83 1.42
N THR A 618 14.28 48.07 1.85
CA THR A 618 14.16 46.67 1.37
C THR A 618 12.72 46.17 1.29
N ARG A 619 12.23 45.93 0.06
CA ARG A 619 10.99 45.21 -0.25
C ARG A 619 11.19 43.69 -0.08
N GLU A 620 11.45 43.21 1.13
CA GLU A 620 11.60 41.77 1.37
C GLU A 620 10.29 41.15 1.88
N GLU A 621 9.16 41.41 1.23
CA GLU A 621 7.90 40.70 1.52
C GLU A 621 7.31 40.18 0.21
N CYS A 622 6.83 38.94 0.23
CA CYS A 622 6.20 38.33 -0.93
C CYS A 622 5.13 37.32 -0.52
N GLY A 623 4.23 37.02 -1.44
CA GLY A 623 3.15 36.11 -1.16
C GLY A 623 2.02 36.19 -2.18
N VAL A 624 1.24 35.13 -2.24
CA VAL A 624 0.08 35.00 -3.11
C VAL A 624 -1.09 34.38 -2.34
N SER A 625 -2.30 34.87 -2.64
CA SER A 625 -3.53 34.19 -2.31
C SER A 625 -4.45 34.14 -3.52
N PHE A 626 -5.09 32.99 -3.76
CA PHE A 626 -6.05 32.82 -4.84
C PHE A 626 -7.06 31.72 -4.51
N ALA A 627 -8.17 31.71 -5.24
CA ALA A 627 -9.12 30.60 -5.28
C ALA A 627 -8.85 29.72 -6.50
N ALA A 628 -9.09 28.42 -6.38
CA ALA A 628 -8.89 27.47 -7.47
C ALA A 628 -9.88 26.31 -7.39
N ASP A 629 -10.11 25.66 -8.54
CA ASP A 629 -10.65 24.31 -8.55
C ASP A 629 -9.48 23.34 -8.35
N LEU A 630 -9.46 22.67 -7.20
CA LEU A 630 -8.50 21.62 -6.87
C LEU A 630 -9.05 20.27 -7.32
N TYR A 631 -8.36 19.65 -8.27
CA TYR A 631 -8.65 18.31 -8.73
C TYR A 631 -7.73 17.36 -8.00
N GLN A 632 -8.28 16.54 -7.12
CA GLN A 632 -7.56 15.50 -6.40
C GLN A 632 -7.86 14.15 -7.04
N TYR A 633 -6.80 13.51 -7.53
CA TYR A 633 -6.89 12.25 -8.25
C TYR A 633 -6.51 11.11 -7.32
N THR A 634 -7.42 10.16 -7.17
CA THR A 634 -7.15 8.86 -6.57
C THR A 634 -7.15 7.77 -7.63
N ASP A 635 -6.83 6.55 -7.22
CA ASP A 635 -6.82 5.34 -8.05
C ASP A 635 -8.19 4.99 -8.66
N SER A 636 -9.29 5.58 -8.18
CA SER A 636 -10.66 5.18 -8.56
C SER A 636 -11.64 6.35 -8.70
N ASP A 637 -11.39 7.46 -8.02
CA ASP A 637 -12.24 8.66 -8.05
C ASP A 637 -11.39 9.90 -8.34
N CYS A 638 -11.99 10.84 -9.06
CA CYS A 638 -11.53 12.22 -9.11
C CYS A 638 -12.49 13.07 -8.28
N GLN A 639 -11.95 13.81 -7.31
CA GLN A 639 -12.70 14.79 -6.56
C GLN A 639 -12.32 16.19 -7.03
N LYS A 640 -13.34 16.99 -7.31
CA LYS A 640 -13.18 18.41 -7.59
C LYS A 640 -13.71 19.19 -6.39
N SER A 641 -12.84 19.96 -5.76
CA SER A 641 -13.22 20.83 -4.64
C SER A 641 -12.76 22.25 -4.91
N LYS A 642 -13.55 23.23 -4.49
CA LYS A 642 -13.13 24.63 -4.50
C LYS A 642 -12.28 24.89 -3.27
N VAL A 643 -11.10 25.47 -3.49
CA VAL A 643 -10.15 25.79 -2.42
C VAL A 643 -9.76 27.24 -2.45
N GLN A 644 -9.35 27.75 -1.29
CA GLN A 644 -8.58 28.97 -1.16
C GLN A 644 -7.16 28.62 -0.73
N LEU A 645 -6.19 29.19 -1.43
CA LEU A 645 -4.77 29.00 -1.16
C LEU A 645 -4.16 30.32 -0.67
N LYS A 646 -3.25 30.22 0.30
CA LYS A 646 -2.42 31.33 0.79
C LYS A 646 -0.99 30.85 1.01
N SER A 647 -0.03 31.55 0.42
CA SER A 647 1.40 31.41 0.67
C SER A 647 1.95 32.81 0.90
N VAL A 648 2.36 33.13 2.12
CA VAL A 648 2.78 34.49 2.50
C VAL A 648 4.05 34.41 3.34
N PHE A 649 5.03 35.22 2.96
CA PHE A 649 6.33 35.35 3.60
C PHE A 649 6.53 36.81 4.00
N SER A 650 6.47 37.07 5.31
CA SER A 650 6.64 38.39 5.90
C SER A 650 7.59 38.35 7.10
N ASN A 651 8.00 39.51 7.60
CA ASN A 651 8.79 39.57 8.82
C ASN A 651 7.95 39.18 10.05
N ILE A 652 8.01 37.90 10.42
CA ILE A 652 7.27 37.32 11.56
C ILE A 652 7.64 37.91 12.92
N LEU A 653 8.74 38.69 13.00
CA LEU A 653 9.14 39.42 14.20
C LEU A 653 8.33 40.71 14.40
N HIS A 654 7.67 41.21 13.34
CA HIS A 654 6.85 42.40 13.37
C HIS A 654 5.41 42.08 13.77
N PHE A 655 4.74 42.98 14.51
CA PHE A 655 3.36 42.76 14.98
C PHE A 655 2.31 42.69 13.87
N GLN A 656 2.63 43.18 12.66
CA GLN A 656 1.79 43.04 11.45
C GLN A 656 2.16 41.84 10.57
N GLY A 657 3.21 41.09 10.89
CA GLY A 657 3.65 39.96 10.07
C GLY A 657 2.55 38.89 9.98
N GLU A 658 2.08 38.63 8.77
CA GLU A 658 1.20 37.50 8.46
C GLU A 658 2.03 36.28 8.11
N SER A 659 1.60 35.13 8.61
CA SER A 659 2.19 33.84 8.23
C SER A 659 1.10 32.85 7.86
N HIS A 660 1.24 32.27 6.67
CA HIS A 660 0.41 31.15 6.27
C HIS A 660 0.68 29.89 7.13
N LEU A 661 1.85 29.80 7.77
CA LEU A 661 2.15 28.74 8.73
C LEU A 661 1.36 28.93 10.05
N ARG A 662 1.08 30.18 10.45
CA ARG A 662 0.20 30.48 11.60
C ARG A 662 -1.27 30.10 11.34
N GLU A 663 -1.74 30.23 10.10
CA GLU A 663 -3.05 29.68 9.69
C GLU A 663 -3.13 28.17 9.92
N LEU A 664 -2.10 27.46 9.46
CA LEU A 664 -2.04 26.00 9.59
C LEU A 664 -1.91 25.57 11.06
N LYS A 665 -1.10 26.30 11.84
CA LYS A 665 -0.99 26.11 13.29
C LYS A 665 -2.32 26.34 14.02
N ALA A 666 -3.10 27.36 13.63
CA ALA A 666 -4.42 27.59 14.20
C ALA A 666 -5.36 26.42 13.89
N HIS A 667 -5.32 25.86 12.67
CA HIS A 667 -6.08 24.66 12.32
C HIS A 667 -5.67 23.44 13.17
N TYR A 668 -4.37 23.19 13.34
CA TYR A 668 -3.90 22.08 14.18
C TYR A 668 -4.23 22.28 15.64
N PHE A 669 -4.16 23.51 16.15
CA PHE A 669 -4.59 23.83 17.49
C PHE A 669 -6.10 23.62 17.68
N ASP A 670 -6.93 23.92 16.69
CA ASP A 670 -8.39 23.66 16.71
C ASP A 670 -8.70 22.16 16.74
N ARG A 671 -7.93 21.34 16.00
CA ARG A 671 -8.02 19.87 16.06
C ARG A 671 -7.63 19.33 17.43
N VAL A 672 -6.58 19.89 18.03
CA VAL A 672 -6.23 19.57 19.42
C VAL A 672 -7.37 19.98 20.33
N MET A 673 -7.88 21.21 20.27
CA MET A 673 -8.97 21.66 21.15
C MET A 673 -10.31 20.97 20.88
N LYS A 674 -10.49 20.30 19.73
CA LYS A 674 -11.73 19.68 19.24
C LYS A 674 -12.89 20.68 19.13
N THR A 675 -12.58 21.92 18.75
CA THR A 675 -13.58 22.99 18.70
C THR A 675 -14.30 23.14 17.37
N SER A 676 -13.75 22.57 16.29
CA SER A 676 -14.30 22.63 14.92
C SER A 676 -14.57 24.07 14.45
N LEU A 677 -13.72 25.01 14.86
CA LEU A 677 -13.85 26.42 14.53
C LEU A 677 -13.18 26.76 13.21
N THR A 678 -12.16 26.02 12.80
CA THR A 678 -11.45 26.24 11.53
C THR A 678 -12.09 25.41 10.40
N PRO A 679 -12.15 25.94 9.17
CA PRO A 679 -12.54 25.14 8.02
C PRO A 679 -11.54 23.99 7.81
N PRO A 680 -11.94 22.89 7.16
CA PRO A 680 -11.01 21.84 6.75
C PRO A 680 -9.83 22.44 5.97
N SER A 681 -8.62 22.28 6.50
CA SER A 681 -7.42 22.93 5.99
C SER A 681 -6.21 21.99 6.09
N PHE A 682 -5.20 22.22 5.25
CA PHE A 682 -3.95 21.46 5.27
C PHE A 682 -2.82 22.27 4.67
N GLY A 683 -1.58 21.86 4.96
CA GLY A 683 -0.41 22.43 4.29
C GLY A 683 0.10 21.54 3.17
N MET A 684 0.69 22.16 2.16
CA MET A 684 1.36 21.47 1.07
C MET A 684 2.59 22.23 0.62
N ILE A 685 3.47 21.53 -0.10
CA ILE A 685 4.44 22.17 -0.98
C ILE A 685 3.74 22.38 -2.33
N LEU A 686 3.44 23.63 -2.65
CA LEU A 686 2.84 24.04 -3.91
C LEU A 686 3.89 23.92 -5.03
N ASP A 687 3.85 22.79 -5.73
CA ASP A 687 4.60 22.61 -6.97
C ASP A 687 3.91 23.32 -8.12
N PHE A 688 4.56 24.34 -8.69
CA PHE A 688 4.01 25.15 -9.76
C PHE A 688 3.71 24.35 -11.04
N SER A 689 4.33 23.19 -11.24
CA SER A 689 4.06 22.31 -12.38
C SER A 689 2.67 21.67 -12.32
N ASN A 690 2.04 21.62 -11.13
CA ASN A 690 0.67 21.13 -10.94
C ASN A 690 -0.39 22.21 -11.19
N ILE A 691 0.01 23.46 -11.45
CA ILE A 691 -0.87 24.54 -11.88
C ILE A 691 -0.93 24.51 -13.42
N MET A 692 -2.04 24.01 -13.96
CA MET A 692 -2.19 23.75 -15.40
C MET A 692 -2.34 25.02 -16.24
N ASP A 693 -2.83 26.09 -15.63
CA ASP A 693 -2.82 27.41 -16.24
C ASP A 693 -1.38 27.95 -16.22
N LYS A 694 -0.70 27.88 -17.37
CA LYS A 694 0.70 28.30 -17.53
C LYS A 694 0.91 29.77 -17.15
N ASN A 695 -0.06 30.64 -17.41
CA ASN A 695 0.04 32.07 -17.10
C ASN A 695 -0.12 32.29 -15.59
N ALA A 696 -1.13 31.66 -14.97
CA ALA A 696 -1.33 31.74 -13.53
C ALA A 696 -0.16 31.09 -12.77
N SER A 697 0.40 29.99 -13.28
CA SER A 697 1.58 29.33 -12.71
C SER A 697 2.82 30.23 -12.73
N ALA A 698 3.12 30.86 -13.88
CA ALA A 698 4.25 31.77 -14.03
C ALA A 698 4.12 32.99 -13.11
N LEU A 699 2.93 33.57 -13.03
CA LEU A 699 2.67 34.74 -12.21
C LEU A 699 2.61 34.43 -10.71
N ALA A 700 2.06 33.28 -10.31
CA ALA A 700 2.08 32.84 -8.92
C ALA A 700 3.52 32.57 -8.45
N ARG A 701 4.39 32.08 -9.35
CA ARG A 701 5.82 31.93 -9.09
C ARG A 701 6.50 33.28 -8.89
N GLU A 702 6.17 34.29 -9.69
CA GLU A 702 6.68 35.66 -9.53
C GLU A 702 6.28 36.29 -8.19
N ASP A 703 5.01 36.13 -7.78
CA ASP A 703 4.49 36.72 -6.52
C ASP A 703 5.14 36.19 -5.24
N VAL A 704 5.80 35.02 -5.31
CA VAL A 704 6.47 34.39 -4.17
C VAL A 704 7.99 34.35 -4.33
N ASP A 705 8.53 35.02 -5.36
CA ASP A 705 9.97 35.05 -5.64
C ASP A 705 10.67 36.13 -4.79
N CYS A 706 10.93 35.82 -3.51
CA CYS A 706 11.69 36.70 -2.63
C CYS A 706 12.64 35.95 -1.68
N THR A 707 13.55 36.71 -1.05
CA THR A 707 14.59 36.21 -0.13
C THR A 707 14.02 35.55 1.13
N LEU A 708 12.81 35.91 1.54
CA LEU A 708 12.12 35.30 2.69
C LEU A 708 11.39 33.99 2.36
N SER A 709 11.21 33.66 1.08
CA SER A 709 10.47 32.45 0.68
C SER A 709 11.22 31.18 1.08
N ASP A 710 10.50 30.14 1.46
CA ASP A 710 11.05 28.81 1.75
C ASP A 710 11.17 27.94 0.49
N ARG A 711 11.29 28.61 -0.67
CA ARG A 711 11.29 28.01 -1.99
C ARG A 711 12.37 26.95 -2.11
N ASN A 712 12.00 25.78 -2.64
CA ASN A 712 12.94 24.78 -3.15
C ASN A 712 12.92 24.77 -4.70
N GLU A 713 13.73 23.93 -5.34
CA GLU A 713 13.82 23.86 -6.81
C GLU A 713 12.46 23.64 -7.51
N ASN A 714 11.46 23.10 -6.80
CA ASN A 714 10.19 22.66 -7.39
C ASN A 714 8.92 23.35 -6.83
N GLY A 715 8.97 24.12 -5.73
CA GLY A 715 7.77 24.73 -5.13
C GLY A 715 7.99 25.58 -3.87
N VAL A 716 6.89 26.04 -3.26
CA VAL A 716 6.83 26.85 -2.01
C VAL A 716 5.85 26.26 -1.00
N SER A 717 5.99 26.52 0.30
CA SER A 717 4.95 26.14 1.25
C SER A 717 3.66 26.95 1.05
N ALA A 718 2.53 26.29 1.24
CA ALA A 718 1.22 26.91 1.12
C ALA A 718 0.23 26.32 2.13
N PHE A 719 -0.65 27.20 2.62
CA PHE A 719 -1.86 26.85 3.34
C PHE A 719 -3.02 26.72 2.35
N VAL A 720 -3.75 25.60 2.43
CA VAL A 720 -4.92 25.33 1.59
C VAL A 720 -6.12 25.05 2.48
N THR A 721 -7.21 25.76 2.22
CA THR A 721 -8.45 25.65 3.00
C THR A 721 -9.66 25.48 2.10
N ALA A 722 -10.70 24.83 2.62
CA ALA A 722 -11.98 24.68 1.94
C ALA A 722 -12.62 26.03 1.63
N TRP A 723 -13.17 26.14 0.42
CA TRP A 723 -14.01 27.26 0.07
C TRP A 723 -15.31 27.20 0.88
N LEU A 724 -15.57 28.24 1.68
CA LEU A 724 -16.81 28.36 2.43
C LEU A 724 -17.78 29.27 1.67
N PRO A 725 -18.86 28.73 1.06
CA PRO A 725 -19.96 29.56 0.59
C PRO A 725 -20.67 30.20 1.79
N ASP A 726 -21.28 31.36 1.58
CA ASP A 726 -22.25 31.95 2.53
C ASP A 726 -21.74 32.29 3.94
N ILE A 727 -20.49 32.70 4.07
CA ILE A 727 -19.99 33.36 5.28
C ILE A 727 -20.33 34.86 5.31
N GLY A 728 -20.66 35.38 6.49
CA GLY A 728 -20.91 36.79 6.75
C GLY A 728 -19.86 37.38 7.70
N MET A 729 -19.51 38.65 7.49
CA MET A 729 -18.63 39.38 8.42
C MET A 729 -19.42 39.80 9.68
N TYR A 730 -18.88 39.46 10.85
CA TYR A 730 -19.37 39.90 12.15
C TYR A 730 -18.48 41.02 12.68
N THR A 731 -18.93 42.26 12.58
CA THR A 731 -18.04 43.43 12.66
C THR A 731 -17.59 43.83 14.06
N ARG A 732 -18.10 43.23 15.16
CA ARG A 732 -17.75 43.66 16.53
C ARG A 732 -17.75 42.53 17.56
N LEU A 733 -16.58 42.20 18.12
CA LEU A 733 -16.46 41.49 19.41
C LEU A 733 -16.44 42.51 20.55
N SER A 734 -17.41 42.45 21.46
CA SER A 734 -17.47 43.35 22.62
C SER A 734 -17.98 42.66 23.88
N VAL A 735 -17.64 43.20 25.05
CA VAL A 735 -18.21 42.75 26.33
C VAL A 735 -19.73 42.88 26.32
N LEU A 736 -20.26 43.96 25.73
CA LEU A 736 -21.71 44.15 25.55
C LEU A 736 -22.32 43.03 24.69
N LEU A 737 -21.63 42.60 23.63
CA LEU A 737 -22.08 41.48 22.81
C LEU A 737 -22.04 40.16 23.59
N ALA A 738 -21.02 39.96 24.44
CA ALA A 738 -20.92 38.82 25.34
C ALA A 738 -22.08 38.75 26.36
N ASP A 739 -22.74 39.87 26.67
CA ASP A 739 -23.88 39.91 27.59
C ASP A 739 -25.26 39.69 26.89
N LEU A 740 -25.36 39.78 25.55
CA LEU A 740 -26.61 40.01 24.80
C LEU A 740 -27.19 38.84 23.94
N VAL A 741 -26.87 37.56 24.19
CA VAL A 741 -27.40 36.36 23.44
C VAL A 741 -26.62 35.96 22.18
N HIS A 742 -25.30 36.00 22.24
CA HIS A 742 -24.38 35.55 21.19
C HIS A 742 -24.62 34.11 20.65
N PRO A 743 -24.04 33.78 19.47
CA PRO A 743 -24.02 32.42 18.92
C PRO A 743 -23.65 31.33 19.93
N LYS A 744 -24.15 30.11 19.70
CA LYS A 744 -23.94 28.97 20.61
C LYS A 744 -22.46 28.69 20.90
N ASN A 745 -21.57 28.96 19.94
CA ASN A 745 -20.14 28.70 20.07
C ASN A 745 -19.30 29.94 20.44
N PHE A 746 -19.90 31.05 20.88
CA PHE A 746 -19.17 32.29 21.18
C PHE A 746 -18.05 32.11 22.22
N PHE A 747 -18.36 31.52 23.38
CA PHE A 747 -17.34 31.30 24.41
C PHE A 747 -16.29 30.27 23.98
N THR A 748 -16.65 29.27 23.17
CA THR A 748 -15.69 28.37 22.52
C THR A 748 -14.71 29.16 21.65
N TYR A 749 -15.23 30.07 20.81
CA TYR A 749 -14.45 30.89 19.90
C TYR A 749 -13.53 31.88 20.63
N VAL A 750 -14.03 32.61 21.63
CA VAL A 750 -13.20 33.56 22.39
C VAL A 750 -12.14 32.83 23.22
N THR A 751 -12.47 31.70 23.84
CA THR A 751 -11.48 30.88 24.56
C THR A 751 -10.38 30.38 23.63
N PHE A 752 -10.73 29.94 22.43
CA PHE A 752 -9.74 29.58 21.41
C PHE A 752 -8.81 30.77 21.09
N LEU A 753 -9.38 31.94 20.77
CA LEU A 753 -8.59 33.13 20.43
C LEU A 753 -7.64 33.55 21.56
N TYR A 754 -8.07 33.41 22.82
CA TYR A 754 -7.22 33.67 23.99
C TYR A 754 -6.07 32.66 24.09
N LEU A 755 -6.38 31.36 24.07
CA LEU A 755 -5.34 30.33 24.15
C LEU A 755 -4.36 30.39 22.98
N ALA A 756 -4.84 30.77 21.80
CA ALA A 756 -4.05 30.98 20.61
C ALA A 756 -3.41 32.39 20.50
N ASN A 757 -3.60 33.30 21.46
CA ASN A 757 -3.06 34.67 21.43
C ASN A 757 -3.29 35.41 20.09
N CYS A 758 -4.54 35.45 19.62
CA CYS A 758 -4.89 35.96 18.30
C CYS A 758 -5.08 37.49 18.25
N MET A 759 -4.36 38.17 17.34
CA MET A 759 -4.46 39.62 17.10
C MET A 759 -5.38 40.00 15.93
N LYS A 760 -6.52 39.32 15.80
CA LYS A 760 -7.45 39.50 14.68
C LYS A 760 -7.98 40.93 14.58
N SER A 761 -8.11 41.43 13.34
CA SER A 761 -8.82 42.68 13.07
C SER A 761 -10.32 42.50 13.33
N GLY A 762 -11.03 43.59 13.66
CA GLY A 762 -12.49 43.54 13.82
C GLY A 762 -13.25 43.13 12.55
N HIS A 763 -12.59 43.16 11.39
CA HIS A 763 -13.10 42.69 10.11
C HIS A 763 -12.79 41.21 9.82
N SER A 764 -11.98 40.54 10.64
CA SER A 764 -11.56 39.14 10.45
C SER A 764 -12.36 38.17 11.32
N HIS A 765 -13.55 38.58 11.76
CA HIS A 765 -14.49 37.74 12.51
C HIS A 765 -15.63 37.35 11.58
N PHE A 766 -15.77 36.06 11.34
CA PHE A 766 -16.75 35.51 10.40
C PHE A 766 -17.70 34.61 11.15
N ALA A 767 -18.95 34.59 10.69
CA ALA A 767 -19.90 33.56 11.08
C ALA A 767 -20.54 32.97 9.84
N ASP A 768 -20.86 31.69 9.95
CA ASP A 768 -21.68 30.98 8.98
C ASP A 768 -23.10 31.57 8.98
N LYS A 769 -23.64 31.96 7.81
CA LYS A 769 -24.94 32.64 7.74
C LYS A 769 -26.12 31.75 8.13
N GLU A 770 -25.99 30.43 7.99
CA GLU A 770 -27.09 29.49 8.25
C GLU A 770 -27.18 29.12 9.73
N THR A 771 -26.06 28.74 10.32
CA THR A 771 -25.95 28.30 11.71
C THR A 771 -25.71 29.45 12.67
N ASN A 772 -25.31 30.62 12.15
CA ASN A 772 -24.88 31.78 12.90
C ASN A 772 -23.69 31.52 13.84
N ASN A 773 -22.93 30.44 13.63
CA ASN A 773 -21.77 30.08 14.45
C ASN A 773 -20.52 30.80 13.95
N TYR A 774 -19.65 31.23 14.87
CA TYR A 774 -18.36 31.81 14.52
C TYR A 774 -17.44 30.77 13.86
N VAL A 775 -16.69 31.22 12.84
CA VAL A 775 -15.69 30.43 12.11
C VAL A 775 -14.36 31.20 12.05
N LEU A 776 -13.25 30.47 12.16
CA LEU A 776 -11.89 30.99 12.15
C LEU A 776 -11.33 31.00 10.72
N ILE A 777 -11.40 32.17 10.09
CA ILE A 777 -10.76 32.48 8.80
C ILE A 777 -9.80 33.66 9.04
N ASP A 778 -8.70 33.75 8.30
CA ASP A 778 -7.73 34.85 8.43
C ASP A 778 -7.06 34.82 9.82
N ASN A 779 -6.45 33.68 10.14
CA ASN A 779 -5.76 33.35 11.39
C ASN A 779 -4.23 33.49 11.29
N ASP A 780 -3.71 34.08 10.23
CA ASP A 780 -2.29 34.39 10.02
C ASP A 780 -1.63 35.28 11.09
N ARG A 781 -2.43 35.90 11.97
CA ARG A 781 -2.04 36.67 13.16
C ARG A 781 -2.51 36.02 14.46
N CYS A 782 -2.74 34.71 14.43
CA CYS A 782 -2.86 33.86 15.62
C CYS A 782 -1.53 33.22 15.97
N LEU A 783 -1.45 32.71 17.20
CA LEU A 783 -0.27 32.07 17.77
C LEU A 783 0.96 32.97 17.68
N VAL A 784 0.71 34.25 17.96
CA VAL A 784 1.75 35.26 18.03
C VAL A 784 2.50 35.03 19.35
N PRO A 785 3.81 34.78 19.31
CA PRO A 785 4.56 34.55 20.53
C PRO A 785 4.62 35.84 21.35
N GLU A 786 4.68 35.70 22.67
CA GLU A 786 4.66 36.85 23.58
C GLU A 786 5.83 37.80 23.36
N ARG A 787 6.97 37.31 22.85
CA ARG A 787 8.10 38.18 22.48
C ARG A 787 7.69 39.24 21.45
N VAL A 788 6.79 38.91 20.52
CA VAL A 788 6.24 39.85 19.53
C VAL A 788 5.17 40.73 20.17
N ALA A 789 4.34 40.16 21.06
CA ALA A 789 3.32 40.92 21.80
C ALA A 789 3.89 41.95 22.79
N SER A 790 5.11 41.68 23.30
CA SER A 790 5.79 42.48 24.33
C SER A 790 6.71 43.58 23.80
N GLY A 791 6.92 43.68 22.48
CA GLY A 791 7.74 44.72 21.86
C GLY A 791 7.01 46.06 21.72
N ASP A 792 7.59 47.00 20.96
CA ASP A 792 7.00 48.31 20.63
C ASP A 792 5.79 48.17 19.69
N MET A 793 4.69 47.67 20.25
CA MET A 793 3.43 47.44 19.57
C MET A 793 2.53 48.68 19.71
N PRO A 794 1.96 49.21 18.62
CA PRO A 794 1.00 50.31 18.71
C PRO A 794 -0.20 49.94 19.59
N PRO A 795 -0.77 50.90 20.37
CA PRO A 795 -1.85 50.63 21.32
C PRO A 795 -3.06 49.89 20.73
N ALA A 796 -3.36 50.11 19.45
CA ALA A 796 -4.48 49.46 18.76
C ALA A 796 -4.34 47.94 18.60
N TYR A 797 -3.12 47.39 18.51
CA TYR A 797 -2.90 45.95 18.44
C TYR A 797 -2.88 45.31 19.83
N ARG A 798 -2.26 45.99 20.81
CA ARG A 798 -2.29 45.58 22.22
C ARG A 798 -3.71 45.50 22.75
N TYR A 799 -4.53 46.49 22.40
CA TYR A 799 -5.95 46.53 22.71
C TYR A 799 -6.71 45.28 22.20
N ARG A 800 -6.33 44.69 21.07
CA ARG A 800 -7.00 43.47 20.54
C ARG A 800 -6.78 42.25 21.43
N LEU A 801 -5.57 42.09 21.97
CA LEU A 801 -5.23 41.01 22.90
C LEU A 801 -5.88 41.22 24.26
N ASP A 802 -5.77 42.44 24.80
CA ASP A 802 -6.39 42.81 26.08
C ASP A 802 -7.91 42.62 26.02
N ARG A 803 -8.53 42.90 24.87
CA ARG A 803 -9.98 42.72 24.67
C ARG A 803 -10.45 41.27 24.84
N LEU A 804 -9.64 40.28 24.46
CA LEU A 804 -10.00 38.87 24.66
C LEU A 804 -9.98 38.50 26.15
N THR A 805 -8.96 38.99 26.86
CA THR A 805 -8.81 38.86 28.30
C THR A 805 -10.00 39.51 29.03
N ASP A 806 -10.36 40.75 28.63
CA ASP A 806 -11.52 41.45 29.16
C ASP A 806 -12.81 40.66 28.96
N ILE A 807 -13.05 40.10 27.78
CA ILE A 807 -14.29 39.36 27.50
C ILE A 807 -14.38 38.08 28.36
N LEU A 808 -13.30 37.30 28.46
CA LEU A 808 -13.31 36.01 29.16
C LEU A 808 -13.32 36.15 30.69
N PHE A 809 -12.53 37.07 31.23
CA PHE A 809 -12.34 37.17 32.68
C PHE A 809 -13.25 38.22 33.35
N THR A 810 -14.10 38.91 32.59
CA THR A 810 -15.13 39.80 33.16
C THR A 810 -16.29 38.99 33.75
N LYS A 811 -16.72 39.37 34.97
CA LYS A 811 -17.87 38.78 35.70
C LYS A 811 -17.73 37.25 35.86
N SER A 812 -18.73 36.49 35.38
CA SER A 812 -18.81 35.03 35.39
C SER A 812 -18.69 34.43 33.98
N HIS A 813 -18.15 35.18 33.01
CA HIS A 813 -18.00 34.71 31.63
C HIS A 813 -17.07 33.49 31.51
N VAL A 814 -16.03 33.42 32.35
CA VAL A 814 -15.19 32.22 32.43
C VAL A 814 -16.00 30.97 32.82
N CYS A 815 -17.08 31.11 33.59
CA CYS A 815 -18.00 30.03 33.93
C CYS A 815 -18.98 29.68 32.79
N LYS A 816 -18.90 30.37 31.65
CA LYS A 816 -19.64 30.06 30.42
C LYS A 816 -18.79 29.30 29.39
N VAL A 817 -17.50 29.08 29.68
CA VAL A 817 -16.66 28.16 28.90
C VAL A 817 -17.28 26.76 28.99
N PRO A 818 -17.43 26.03 27.87
CA PRO A 818 -18.02 24.69 27.89
C PRO A 818 -17.30 23.75 28.87
N GLU A 819 -18.08 22.98 29.64
CA GLU A 819 -17.57 22.06 30.66
C GLU A 819 -16.58 21.04 30.07
N GLU A 820 -16.87 20.49 28.89
CA GLU A 820 -15.98 19.57 28.17
C GLU A 820 -14.59 20.17 27.92
N MET A 821 -14.54 21.47 27.57
CA MET A 821 -13.27 22.17 27.37
C MET A 821 -12.53 22.32 28.70
N MET A 822 -13.24 22.65 29.78
CA MET A 822 -12.64 22.80 31.10
C MET A 822 -12.11 21.48 31.66
N ASP A 823 -12.86 20.39 31.55
CA ASP A 823 -12.43 19.05 31.98
C ASP A 823 -11.18 18.61 31.22
N ARG A 824 -11.11 18.92 29.93
CA ARG A 824 -9.90 18.69 29.14
C ARG A 824 -8.73 19.54 29.64
N LEU A 825 -8.94 20.82 29.91
CA LEU A 825 -7.88 21.69 30.41
C LEU A 825 -7.36 21.22 31.78
N LYS A 826 -8.23 20.72 32.66
CA LYS A 826 -7.84 20.09 33.94
C LYS A 826 -6.91 18.90 33.72
N LEU A 827 -7.33 17.94 32.89
CA LEU A 827 -6.54 16.73 32.62
C LEU A 827 -5.20 17.02 31.93
N THR A 828 -5.16 18.01 31.03
CA THR A 828 -3.95 18.32 30.24
C THR A 828 -2.94 19.16 31.02
N THR A 829 -3.41 20.08 31.87
CA THR A 829 -2.54 20.90 32.72
C THR A 829 -2.03 20.15 33.96
N SER A 830 -2.69 19.08 34.37
CA SER A 830 -2.29 18.28 35.53
C SER A 830 -1.01 17.48 35.31
N VAL A 831 -0.02 17.68 36.18
CA VAL A 831 1.31 17.03 36.08
C VAL A 831 1.30 15.55 36.48
N SER A 832 0.22 15.06 37.10
CA SER A 832 0.03 13.65 37.45
C SER A 832 -0.85 12.87 36.47
N SER A 833 -1.40 13.56 35.48
CA SER A 833 -2.21 12.94 34.43
C SER A 833 -1.34 12.10 33.49
N LYS A 834 -1.91 11.05 32.91
CA LYS A 834 -1.33 10.36 31.74
C LYS A 834 -1.58 11.11 30.43
N VAL A 835 -2.50 12.08 30.43
CA VAL A 835 -2.81 12.88 29.25
C VAL A 835 -1.70 13.91 29.05
N PRO A 836 -1.09 14.00 27.85
CA PRO A 836 -0.05 14.97 27.59
C PRO A 836 -0.52 16.42 27.73
N SER A 837 0.38 17.38 27.92
CA SER A 837 -0.01 18.80 27.96
C SER A 837 -0.65 19.26 26.66
N LEU A 838 -1.37 20.38 26.70
CA LEU A 838 -2.01 20.93 25.51
C LEU A 838 -0.95 21.36 24.48
N GLY A 839 0.17 21.90 24.96
CA GLY A 839 1.35 22.24 24.18
C GLY A 839 2.02 21.03 23.53
N ILE A 840 2.16 19.91 24.26
CA ILE A 840 2.68 18.65 23.68
C ILE A 840 1.71 18.10 22.65
N GLN A 841 0.41 18.02 22.94
CA GLN A 841 -0.59 17.57 21.96
C GLN A 841 -0.57 18.44 20.71
N PHE A 842 -0.42 19.76 20.86
CA PHE A 842 -0.32 20.68 19.74
C PHE A 842 0.96 20.45 18.92
N LYS A 843 2.09 20.25 19.58
CA LYS A 843 3.34 19.88 18.93
C LYS A 843 3.25 18.52 18.21
N ASP A 844 2.60 17.54 18.82
CA ASP A 844 2.40 16.20 18.27
C ASP A 844 1.46 16.22 17.05
N GLU A 845 0.42 17.05 17.09
CA GLU A 845 -0.47 17.28 15.95
C GLU A 845 0.28 17.94 14.79
N VAL A 846 1.17 18.90 15.09
CA VAL A 846 2.08 19.47 14.08
C VAL A 846 3.04 18.40 13.53
N LEU A 847 3.63 17.56 14.39
CA LEU A 847 4.54 16.48 14.00
C LEU A 847 3.85 15.38 13.17
N ALA A 848 2.54 15.22 13.31
CA ALA A 848 1.76 14.29 12.50
C ALA A 848 1.74 14.70 11.00
N ASP A 849 1.86 16.00 10.71
CA ASP A 849 2.09 16.50 9.36
C ASP A 849 3.57 16.44 8.99
N LYS A 850 3.99 15.28 8.46
CA LYS A 850 5.39 15.04 8.06
C LYS A 850 5.92 16.03 7.01
N VAL A 851 5.05 16.65 6.22
CA VAL A 851 5.46 17.57 5.14
C VAL A 851 5.76 18.94 5.72
N MET A 852 4.87 19.46 6.57
CA MET A 852 4.97 20.83 7.08
C MET A 852 5.67 20.94 8.44
N ALA A 853 5.76 19.85 9.22
CA ALA A 853 6.36 19.87 10.56
C ALA A 853 7.73 20.58 10.64
N PRO A 854 8.68 20.37 9.71
CA PRO A 854 9.99 21.05 9.78
C PRO A 854 9.89 22.58 9.74
N LEU A 855 8.92 23.11 8.97
CA LEU A 855 8.69 24.55 8.85
C LEU A 855 7.92 25.07 10.08
N LEU A 856 6.85 24.38 10.46
CA LEU A 856 5.98 24.76 11.57
C LEU A 856 6.66 24.74 12.93
N LEU A 857 7.59 23.81 13.16
CA LEU A 857 8.36 23.71 14.40
C LEU A 857 9.53 24.70 14.47
N LYS A 858 10.02 25.14 13.31
CA LYS A 858 11.09 26.14 13.21
C LYS A 858 10.54 27.55 13.46
N GLU A 859 9.35 27.85 12.96
CA GLU A 859 8.69 29.13 13.17
C GLU A 859 8.06 29.18 14.58
N ASP A 860 8.41 30.19 15.39
CA ASP A 860 7.82 30.46 16.72
C ASP A 860 7.70 29.22 17.64
N PRO A 861 8.80 28.51 17.97
CA PRO A 861 8.75 27.28 18.77
C PRO A 861 8.25 27.47 20.22
N GLU A 862 8.28 28.68 20.77
CA GLU A 862 7.83 28.99 22.13
C GLU A 862 6.30 28.89 22.31
N ILE A 863 5.52 28.97 21.22
CA ILE A 863 4.04 29.02 21.30
C ILE A 863 3.45 27.76 21.94
N TYR A 864 4.11 26.60 21.77
CA TYR A 864 3.64 25.33 22.34
C TYR A 864 3.66 25.39 23.87
N GLU A 865 4.65 26.04 24.45
CA GLU A 865 4.76 26.25 25.91
C GLU A 865 3.83 27.35 26.41
N GLU A 866 3.74 28.46 25.68
CA GLU A 866 2.87 29.59 26.03
C GLU A 866 1.38 29.19 26.04
N VAL A 867 0.95 28.30 25.15
CA VAL A 867 -0.41 27.73 25.13
C VAL A 867 -0.73 27.05 26.45
N ASP A 868 0.16 26.20 26.96
CA ASP A 868 -0.03 25.61 28.29
C ASP A 868 -0.08 26.74 29.34
N GLY A 869 0.83 27.71 29.24
CA GLY A 869 0.89 28.92 30.07
C GLY A 869 -0.50 29.56 30.27
N ARG A 870 -1.17 29.86 29.15
CA ARG A 870 -2.50 30.46 29.10
C ARG A 870 -3.59 29.51 29.58
N ALA A 871 -3.51 28.21 29.28
CA ALA A 871 -4.42 27.19 29.80
C ALA A 871 -4.44 27.14 31.34
N SER A 872 -3.27 27.21 31.98
CA SER A 872 -3.19 27.26 33.45
C SER A 872 -3.79 28.53 34.03
N THR A 873 -3.58 29.68 33.40
CA THR A 873 -4.19 30.95 33.82
C THR A 873 -5.72 30.87 33.75
N LEU A 874 -6.25 30.34 32.65
CA LEU A 874 -7.69 30.15 32.45
C LEU A 874 -8.28 29.20 33.51
N LEU A 875 -7.62 28.07 33.77
CA LEU A 875 -8.09 27.09 34.77
C LEU A 875 -8.03 27.64 36.19
N ALA A 876 -6.99 28.42 36.53
CA ALA A 876 -6.91 29.09 37.82
C ALA A 876 -8.07 30.06 38.04
N GLU A 877 -8.41 30.87 37.03
CA GLU A 877 -9.56 31.77 37.11
C GLU A 877 -10.90 31.04 37.15
N TYR A 878 -11.04 29.93 36.42
CA TYR A 878 -12.22 29.07 36.49
C TYR A 878 -12.40 28.45 37.89
N ASN A 879 -11.36 27.86 38.46
CA ASN A 879 -11.41 27.30 39.82
C ASN A 879 -11.81 28.37 40.84
N ARG A 880 -11.25 29.58 40.70
CA ARG A 880 -11.53 30.70 41.59
C ARG A 880 -12.98 31.17 41.51
N LEU A 881 -13.51 31.37 40.30
CA LEU A 881 -14.82 31.99 40.09
C LEU A 881 -15.97 31.00 40.05
N CYS A 882 -15.73 29.77 39.61
CA CYS A 882 -16.77 28.78 39.33
C CYS A 882 -16.75 27.60 40.32
N GLU A 883 -15.60 27.31 40.94
CA GLU A 883 -15.43 26.17 41.87
C GLU A 883 -15.13 26.59 43.31
N ASN A 884 -15.20 27.89 43.61
CA ASN A 884 -14.98 28.46 44.95
C ASN A 884 -13.62 28.10 45.56
N ASN A 885 -12.56 28.04 44.73
CA ASN A 885 -11.21 27.63 45.15
C ASN A 885 -11.13 26.21 45.72
N ASP A 886 -12.08 25.32 45.39
CA ASP A 886 -12.05 23.94 45.88
C ASP A 886 -10.99 23.11 45.13
N ALA A 887 -9.83 22.94 45.78
CA ALA A 887 -8.73 22.14 45.25
C ALA A 887 -9.09 20.66 45.00
N ASP A 888 -10.21 20.16 45.56
CA ASP A 888 -10.74 18.83 45.23
C ASP A 888 -11.44 18.81 43.87
N LYS A 889 -11.92 19.95 43.36
CA LYS A 889 -12.58 20.09 42.06
C LYS A 889 -11.61 20.40 40.91
N TYR A 890 -10.43 20.95 41.23
CA TYR A 890 -9.39 21.28 40.25
C TYR A 890 -8.91 20.08 39.43
N ASP A 891 -8.72 18.92 40.08
CA ASP A 891 -8.29 17.64 39.47
C ASP A 891 -9.21 16.47 39.90
N ASN A 892 -10.52 16.73 39.96
CA ASN A 892 -11.54 15.83 40.53
C ASN A 892 -11.41 14.36 40.07
N THR A 893 -11.20 14.11 38.77
CA THR A 893 -11.08 12.77 38.20
C THR A 893 -9.88 12.01 38.76
N LEU A 894 -8.67 12.58 38.67
CA LEU A 894 -7.44 11.93 39.16
C LEU A 894 -7.48 11.74 40.67
N ARG A 895 -8.02 12.71 41.39
CA ARG A 895 -8.14 12.63 42.84
C ARG A 895 -9.12 11.54 43.28
N SER A 896 -10.21 11.36 42.54
CA SER A 896 -11.15 10.25 42.75
C SER A 896 -10.46 8.88 42.58
N VAL A 897 -9.66 8.71 41.52
CA VAL A 897 -8.88 7.50 41.29
C VAL A 897 -7.95 7.22 42.46
N TYR A 898 -7.16 8.20 42.90
CA TYR A 898 -6.21 8.00 44.01
C TYR A 898 -6.89 7.71 45.35
N LYS A 899 -8.06 8.31 45.61
CA LYS A 899 -8.84 8.05 46.84
C LYS A 899 -9.51 6.67 46.83
N THR A 900 -10.03 6.21 45.69
CA THR A 900 -11.00 5.10 45.67
C THR A 900 -10.62 3.88 44.80
N SER A 901 -9.80 4.04 43.77
CA SER A 901 -9.50 2.95 42.82
C SER A 901 -8.70 1.82 43.49
N PRO A 902 -8.98 0.52 43.21
CA PRO A 902 -8.25 -0.59 43.79
C PRO A 902 -6.75 -0.57 43.45
N ILE A 903 -5.91 -1.05 44.36
CA ILE A 903 -4.47 -1.22 44.12
C ILE A 903 -4.23 -2.65 43.63
N LYS A 904 -3.66 -2.81 42.44
CA LYS A 904 -3.37 -4.09 41.80
C LYS A 904 -2.16 -4.77 42.43
N HIS A 905 -1.09 -4.01 42.64
CA HIS A 905 0.11 -4.47 43.33
C HIS A 905 0.98 -3.30 43.78
N THR A 906 1.94 -3.59 44.67
CA THR A 906 2.89 -2.62 45.20
C THR A 906 4.33 -3.14 45.17
N TYR A 907 5.29 -2.21 45.20
CA TYR A 907 6.69 -2.42 45.49
C TYR A 907 7.11 -1.58 46.70
N ILE A 908 7.94 -2.15 47.57
CA ILE A 908 8.57 -1.41 48.68
C ILE A 908 9.90 -0.83 48.18
N VAL A 909 10.14 0.46 48.40
CA VAL A 909 11.39 1.11 47.98
C VAL A 909 12.36 1.21 49.15
N GLU A 910 13.47 0.49 49.08
CA GLU A 910 14.54 0.52 50.07
C GLU A 910 15.17 1.92 50.19
N GLY A 911 15.32 2.39 51.43
CA GLY A 911 15.87 3.69 51.77
C GLY A 911 14.90 4.84 51.58
N ARG A 912 13.57 4.59 51.49
CA ARG A 912 12.53 5.63 51.28
C ARG A 912 11.34 5.44 52.23
N ASP A 913 10.55 6.49 52.42
CA ASP A 913 9.35 6.53 53.28
C ASP A 913 8.04 6.20 52.55
N TYR A 914 8.14 5.62 51.34
CA TYR A 914 7.00 5.40 50.45
C TYR A 914 7.05 4.05 49.75
N LEU A 915 5.87 3.62 49.31
CA LEU A 915 5.65 2.47 48.44
C LEU A 915 5.36 2.95 47.01
N LEU A 916 5.72 2.17 46.01
CA LEU A 916 5.24 2.38 44.65
C LEU A 916 4.01 1.50 44.41
N ALA A 917 2.89 2.10 44.02
CA ALA A 917 1.64 1.39 43.79
C ALA A 917 1.16 1.51 42.35
N ASN A 918 0.65 0.41 41.83
CA ASN A 918 -0.05 0.35 40.55
C ASN A 918 -1.54 0.10 40.78
N PHE A 919 -2.39 0.99 40.28
CA PHE A 919 -3.84 0.98 40.47
C PHE A 919 -4.55 0.17 39.38
N ALA A 920 -5.84 -0.11 39.55
CA ALA A 920 -6.62 -0.88 38.58
C ALA A 920 -6.66 -0.25 37.18
N ASP A 921 -6.63 1.09 37.12
CA ASP A 921 -6.58 1.87 35.87
C ASP A 921 -5.14 2.04 35.32
N ASP A 922 -4.23 1.17 35.77
CA ASP A 922 -2.78 1.17 35.54
C ASP A 922 -2.09 2.50 35.91
N ASP A 923 -2.70 3.32 36.77
CA ASP A 923 -2.11 4.55 37.28
C ASP A 923 -1.02 4.24 38.31
N LEU A 924 0.11 4.94 38.21
CA LEU A 924 1.23 4.80 39.15
C LEU A 924 1.22 5.96 40.14
N ALA A 925 1.33 5.63 41.43
CA ALA A 925 1.46 6.64 42.47
C ALA A 925 2.43 6.18 43.58
N TYR A 926 2.98 7.16 44.27
CA TYR A 926 3.76 6.96 45.48
C TYR A 926 2.82 6.97 46.69
N LEU A 927 2.80 5.90 47.47
CA LEU A 927 2.07 5.84 48.73
C LEU A 927 3.04 6.23 49.86
N LYS A 928 3.03 7.50 50.24
CA LYS A 928 3.86 8.00 51.33
C LYS A 928 3.20 7.64 52.65
N VAL A 929 3.89 6.90 53.50
CA VAL A 929 3.33 6.43 54.77
C VAL A 929 3.27 7.59 55.76
N VAL A 930 2.13 7.73 56.44
CA VAL A 930 1.92 8.76 57.45
C VAL A 930 2.10 8.14 58.83
N SER A 931 2.83 8.83 59.71
CA SER A 931 2.94 8.46 61.13
C SER A 931 2.14 9.41 62.00
N ASP A 932 1.57 8.89 63.08
CA ASP A 932 0.85 9.67 64.09
C ASP A 932 1.78 10.52 64.99
N GLY A 933 3.11 10.36 64.86
CA GLY A 933 4.14 11.11 65.60
C GLY A 933 4.85 12.21 64.78
N PRO A 934 5.66 13.08 65.42
CA PRO A 934 6.44 14.12 64.75
C PRO A 934 7.42 13.51 63.75
N ARG A 935 7.85 14.28 62.73
CA ARG A 935 8.84 13.83 61.73
C ARG A 935 10.08 13.26 62.41
N GLN A 936 10.44 12.01 62.10
CA GLN A 936 11.56 11.30 62.73
C GLN A 936 12.75 11.24 61.79
N GLN A 937 13.97 11.40 62.34
CA GLN A 937 15.19 11.22 61.59
C GLN A 937 15.66 9.76 61.72
N VAL A 938 15.69 9.02 60.60
CA VAL A 938 16.19 7.63 60.55
C VAL A 938 17.34 7.59 59.55
N GLY A 939 18.53 7.18 59.96
CA GLY A 939 19.70 7.08 59.07
C GLY A 939 20.02 8.38 58.30
N ASN A 940 19.99 9.54 58.98
CA ASN A 940 20.18 10.89 58.42
C ASN A 940 19.10 11.38 57.43
N GLN A 941 18.01 10.65 57.24
CA GLN A 941 16.87 11.06 56.42
C GLN A 941 15.65 11.40 57.28
N LEU A 942 14.83 12.35 56.82
CA LEU A 942 13.64 12.82 57.52
C LEU A 942 12.41 12.04 57.00
N PHE A 943 11.79 11.22 57.85
CA PHE A 943 10.62 10.41 57.52
C PHE A 943 9.33 11.09 58.03
N ASN A 944 8.17 10.78 57.41
CA ASN A 944 6.87 11.46 57.54
C ASN A 944 6.70 12.69 56.60
N GLY A 945 7.13 12.56 55.34
CA GLY A 945 7.02 13.60 54.31
C GLY A 945 5.67 13.66 53.57
N GLY A 946 4.78 12.69 53.80
CA GLY A 946 3.48 12.59 53.10
C GLY A 946 2.58 13.81 53.27
N LEU A 947 2.44 14.33 54.50
CA LEU A 947 1.60 15.52 54.78
C LEU A 947 2.14 16.78 54.09
N ALA A 948 3.47 16.90 53.97
CA ALA A 948 4.11 18.01 53.29
C ALA A 948 3.69 18.07 51.81
N GLU A 949 3.63 16.92 51.13
CA GLU A 949 3.19 16.81 49.74
C GLU A 949 1.70 17.19 49.59
N LEU A 950 0.85 16.72 50.50
CA LEU A 950 -0.58 17.03 50.45
C LEU A 950 -0.84 18.53 50.59
N VAL A 951 -0.23 19.18 51.58
CA VAL A 951 -0.39 20.63 51.78
C VAL A 951 0.22 21.42 50.61
N SER A 952 1.37 20.97 50.09
CA SER A 952 2.00 21.58 48.91
C SER A 952 1.07 21.59 47.70
N TYR A 953 0.36 20.48 47.46
CA TYR A 953 -0.64 20.39 46.39
C TYR A 953 -1.78 21.41 46.58
N HIS A 954 -2.32 21.52 47.80
CA HIS A 954 -3.41 22.45 48.07
C HIS A 954 -2.99 23.92 47.89
N VAL A 955 -1.83 24.31 48.40
CA VAL A 955 -1.29 25.67 48.23
C VAL A 955 -1.10 25.99 46.74
N ASP A 956 -0.49 25.08 45.98
CA ASP A 956 -0.27 25.23 44.54
C ASP A 956 -1.57 25.46 43.74
N ARG A 957 -2.66 24.75 44.08
CA ARG A 957 -3.97 24.95 43.44
C ARG A 957 -4.65 26.25 43.86
N LEU A 958 -4.48 26.69 45.10
CA LEU A 958 -5.03 27.96 45.60
C LEU A 958 -4.38 29.18 44.95
N VAL A 959 -3.06 29.17 44.76
CA VAL A 959 -2.35 30.24 44.05
C VAL A 959 -2.43 30.11 42.52
N GLY A 960 -3.03 29.02 42.03
CA GLY A 960 -3.30 28.81 40.61
C GLY A 960 -2.06 28.53 39.77
N LEU A 961 -1.07 27.86 40.35
CA LEU A 961 0.20 27.54 39.69
C LEU A 961 0.12 26.23 38.90
N GLY A 962 -0.52 25.20 39.48
CA GLY A 962 -0.75 23.94 38.79
C GLY A 962 0.50 23.05 38.66
N ARG A 963 1.50 23.18 39.53
CA ARG A 963 2.86 22.61 39.34
C ARG A 963 3.23 21.47 40.27
N VAL A 964 2.42 21.22 41.30
CA VAL A 964 2.62 20.10 42.24
C VAL A 964 1.80 18.88 41.77
N PRO A 965 2.33 17.64 41.90
CA PRO A 965 1.57 16.43 41.64
C PRO A 965 0.29 16.35 42.46
N VAL A 966 -0.73 15.72 41.88
CA VAL A 966 -2.02 15.48 42.56
C VAL A 966 -1.78 14.62 43.79
N ALA A 967 -2.25 15.10 44.94
CA ALA A 967 -2.12 14.41 46.22
C ALA A 967 -3.49 14.11 46.84
N ALA A 968 -3.63 12.93 47.43
CA ALA A 968 -4.83 12.51 48.12
C ALA A 968 -4.49 11.71 49.39
N SER A 969 -5.23 11.91 50.47
CA SER A 969 -5.18 11.04 51.65
C SER A 969 -5.96 9.76 51.39
N ARG A 970 -5.44 8.62 51.87
CA ARG A 970 -6.10 7.32 51.79
C ARG A 970 -5.72 6.42 52.95
N ARG A 971 -6.69 5.68 53.50
CA ARG A 971 -6.47 4.58 54.43
C ARG A 971 -6.46 3.25 53.66
N LEU A 972 -5.44 2.44 53.87
CA LEU A 972 -5.33 1.11 53.26
C LEU A 972 -5.68 0.04 54.27
N VAL A 973 -6.68 -0.79 53.94
CA VAL A 973 -7.02 -2.00 54.70
C VAL A 973 -6.25 -3.15 54.07
N LEU A 974 -5.32 -3.77 54.81
CA LEU A 974 -4.43 -4.80 54.30
C LEU A 974 -5.01 -6.20 54.58
N ASP A 975 -6.11 -6.53 53.91
CA ASP A 975 -6.85 -7.80 54.04
C ASP A 975 -6.28 -8.98 53.22
N GLY A 976 -5.10 -8.77 52.61
CA GLY A 976 -4.48 -9.71 51.68
C GLY A 976 -4.79 -9.45 50.20
N SER A 977 -5.61 -8.45 49.87
CA SER A 977 -5.93 -8.09 48.46
C SER A 977 -4.78 -7.41 47.71
N ILE A 978 -3.85 -6.76 48.43
CA ILE A 978 -2.74 -6.00 47.82
C ILE A 978 -1.52 -6.92 47.66
N ALA A 979 -1.27 -7.35 46.42
CA ALA A 979 -0.09 -8.14 46.08
C ALA A 979 1.22 -7.33 46.20
N LEU A 980 2.25 -7.92 46.79
CA LEU A 980 3.60 -7.36 46.85
C LEU A 980 4.46 -8.04 45.80
N LYS A 981 4.97 -7.26 44.83
CA LYS A 981 5.82 -7.80 43.76
C LYS A 981 7.29 -7.90 44.16
N GLY A 982 7.75 -7.05 45.07
CA GLY A 982 9.13 -7.11 45.55
C GLY A 982 9.56 -5.89 46.35
N VAL A 983 10.81 -5.96 46.82
CA VAL A 983 11.55 -4.82 47.38
C VAL A 983 12.53 -4.34 46.30
N ILE A 984 12.48 -3.06 45.98
CA ILE A 984 13.33 -2.41 44.98
C ILE A 984 14.25 -1.39 45.64
N ASN A 985 15.44 -1.14 45.08
CA ASN A 985 16.28 -0.03 45.52
C ASN A 985 15.77 1.32 44.97
N ALA A 986 16.44 2.42 45.34
CA ALA A 986 16.07 3.75 44.85
C ALA A 986 16.25 3.95 43.33
N GLN A 987 16.97 3.05 42.65
CA GLN A 987 17.16 3.01 41.20
C GLN A 987 16.10 2.15 40.49
N GLY A 988 15.23 1.46 41.25
CA GLY A 988 14.17 0.60 40.72
C GLY A 988 14.60 -0.84 40.43
N GLU A 989 15.82 -1.24 40.82
CA GLU A 989 16.29 -2.61 40.67
C GLU A 989 15.69 -3.50 41.77
N VAL A 990 15.24 -4.70 41.40
CA VAL A 990 14.66 -5.66 42.34
C VAL A 990 15.76 -6.21 43.24
N VAL A 991 15.72 -5.81 44.51
CA VAL A 991 16.59 -6.31 45.58
C VAL A 991 16.05 -7.64 46.12
N GLN A 992 14.72 -7.77 46.15
CA GLN A 992 14.04 -9.01 46.55
C GLN A 992 12.78 -9.22 45.70
N ASP A 993 12.75 -10.32 44.94
CA ASP A 993 11.60 -10.71 44.13
C ASP A 993 10.60 -11.50 44.99
N MET A 994 9.35 -11.04 45.04
CA MET A 994 8.26 -11.64 45.82
C MET A 994 7.13 -12.16 44.92
N GLU A 995 7.29 -12.09 43.60
CA GLU A 995 6.24 -12.44 42.64
C GLU A 995 5.89 -13.93 42.67
N LYS A 996 6.90 -14.79 42.91
CA LYS A 996 6.73 -16.25 42.99
C LYS A 996 6.13 -16.73 44.31
N ASP A 997 6.27 -15.94 45.37
CA ASP A 997 5.87 -16.32 46.72
C ASP A 997 4.41 -15.94 47.02
N HIS A 998 3.70 -15.34 46.06
CA HIS A 998 2.34 -14.82 46.21
C HIS A 998 2.19 -13.93 47.46
N ALA A 999 3.26 -13.24 47.86
CA ALA A 999 3.27 -12.44 49.07
C ALA A 999 2.31 -11.25 48.96
N THR A 1000 1.62 -10.94 50.07
CA THR A 1000 0.78 -9.76 50.18
C THR A 1000 1.50 -8.69 50.99
N LEU A 1001 1.20 -7.41 50.70
CA LEU A 1001 1.81 -6.29 51.41
C LEU A 1001 1.57 -6.36 52.93
N GLY A 1002 0.34 -6.71 53.33
CA GLY A 1002 -0.02 -6.86 54.75
C GLY A 1002 0.79 -7.95 55.45
N GLN A 1003 0.85 -9.15 54.85
CA GLN A 1003 1.60 -10.26 55.43
C GLN A 1003 3.08 -9.94 55.59
N TYR A 1004 3.70 -9.38 54.55
CA TYR A 1004 5.12 -9.04 54.59
C TYR A 1004 5.44 -7.99 55.66
N LEU A 1005 4.67 -6.89 55.71
CA LEU A 1005 4.88 -5.85 56.72
C LEU A 1005 4.65 -6.38 58.15
N SER A 1006 3.65 -7.23 58.38
CA SER A 1006 3.43 -7.87 59.68
C SER A 1006 4.59 -8.80 60.06
N ASP A 1007 5.16 -9.55 59.12
CA ASP A 1007 6.30 -10.44 59.38
C ASP A 1007 7.59 -9.65 59.67
N VAL A 1008 7.79 -8.47 59.05
CA VAL A 1008 8.86 -7.54 59.41
C VAL A 1008 8.61 -6.91 60.78
N GLN A 1009 7.39 -6.42 61.06
CA GLN A 1009 7.03 -5.80 62.35
C GLN A 1009 7.23 -6.77 63.52
N THR A 1010 6.93 -8.06 63.32
CA THR A 1010 7.13 -9.14 64.31
C THR A 1010 8.53 -9.73 64.31
N LYS A 1011 9.46 -9.17 63.52
CA LYS A 1011 10.87 -9.60 63.41
C LYS A 1011 11.07 -11.04 62.90
N LYS A 1012 10.08 -11.61 62.21
CA LYS A 1012 10.22 -12.91 61.52
C LYS A 1012 11.10 -12.78 60.27
N ILE A 1013 11.04 -11.63 59.61
CA ILE A 1013 11.88 -11.27 58.46
C ILE A 1013 12.76 -10.10 58.89
N ARG A 1014 14.08 -10.17 58.61
CA ARG A 1014 14.97 -9.01 58.76
C ARG A 1014 14.85 -8.13 57.52
N ALA A 1015 14.66 -6.83 57.73
CA ALA A 1015 14.62 -5.84 56.66
C ALA A 1015 15.54 -4.67 56.98
N ASN A 1016 15.73 -3.76 56.03
CA ASN A 1016 16.46 -2.52 56.29
C ASN A 1016 15.65 -1.56 57.18
N ASN A 1017 16.33 -0.54 57.72
CA ASN A 1017 15.74 0.44 58.65
C ASN A 1017 14.51 1.16 58.08
N SER A 1018 14.43 1.40 56.76
CA SER A 1018 13.27 2.09 56.15
C SER A 1018 12.03 1.19 56.06
N VAL A 1019 12.21 -0.09 55.76
CA VAL A 1019 11.11 -1.07 55.71
C VAL A 1019 10.63 -1.40 57.12
N GLU A 1020 11.54 -1.51 58.08
CA GLU A 1020 11.19 -1.63 59.50
C GLU A 1020 10.40 -0.40 59.98
N TRP A 1021 10.80 0.81 59.57
CA TRP A 1021 10.06 2.03 59.90
C TRP A 1021 8.63 2.03 59.34
N ILE A 1022 8.44 1.64 58.07
CA ILE A 1022 7.11 1.50 57.45
C ILE A 1022 6.28 0.45 58.18
N ALA A 1023 6.85 -0.73 58.46
CA ALA A 1023 6.17 -1.81 59.17
C ALA A 1023 5.74 -1.40 60.59
N ASN A 1024 6.51 -0.55 61.26
CA ASN A 1024 6.16 -0.01 62.58
C ASN A 1024 5.00 0.99 62.55
N GLN A 1025 4.60 1.51 61.38
CA GLN A 1025 3.40 2.36 61.25
C GLN A 1025 2.11 1.54 61.08
N LEU A 1026 2.21 0.21 60.97
CA LEU A 1026 1.06 -0.67 60.82
C LEU A 1026 0.22 -0.69 62.10
N ARG A 1027 -1.05 -0.28 62.01
CA ARG A 1027 -1.98 -0.26 63.16
C ARG A 1027 -2.91 -1.46 63.12
N HIS A 1028 -3.22 -1.99 64.30
CA HIS A 1028 -4.20 -3.06 64.50
C HIS A 1028 -5.33 -2.47 65.35
N GLU A 1029 -6.34 -1.93 64.69
CA GLU A 1029 -7.48 -1.30 65.36
C GLU A 1029 -8.49 -2.37 65.77
N PRO A 1030 -9.04 -2.38 67.00
CA PRO A 1030 -9.97 -3.43 67.46
C PRO A 1030 -11.24 -3.57 66.61
N ALA A 1031 -11.65 -2.51 65.91
CA ALA A 1031 -12.80 -2.49 65.03
C ALA A 1031 -12.51 -3.06 63.63
N GLU A 1032 -11.24 -3.17 63.23
CA GLU A 1032 -10.83 -3.66 61.93
C GLU A 1032 -10.16 -5.03 62.06
N LYS A 1033 -10.72 -6.04 61.38
CA LYS A 1033 -10.19 -7.42 61.44
C LYS A 1033 -8.78 -7.54 60.82
N ASN A 1034 -8.41 -6.59 59.96
CA ASN A 1034 -7.17 -6.60 59.19
C ASN A 1034 -6.33 -5.37 59.57
N PRO A 1035 -4.99 -5.44 59.45
CA PRO A 1035 -4.14 -4.30 59.77
C PRO A 1035 -4.32 -3.15 58.76
N VAL A 1036 -4.14 -1.92 59.24
CA VAL A 1036 -4.31 -0.70 58.43
C VAL A 1036 -3.03 0.12 58.32
N LEU A 1037 -2.93 0.85 57.21
CA LEU A 1037 -1.85 1.78 56.94
C LEU A 1037 -2.43 3.09 56.36
N ASP A 1038 -2.20 4.21 57.04
CA ASP A 1038 -2.57 5.54 56.52
C ASP A 1038 -1.47 6.05 55.57
N VAL A 1039 -1.88 6.49 54.38
CA VAL A 1039 -0.96 6.95 53.33
C VAL A 1039 -1.45 8.25 52.67
N ILE A 1040 -0.49 9.03 52.19
CA ILE A 1040 -0.74 10.05 51.16
C ILE A 1040 -0.35 9.47 49.80
N VAL A 1041 -1.34 9.36 48.92
CA VAL A 1041 -1.16 8.98 47.53
C VAL A 1041 -0.70 10.22 46.76
N VAL A 1042 0.54 10.21 46.29
CA VAL A 1042 1.11 11.26 45.44
C VAL A 1042 1.22 10.71 44.02
N GLY A 1043 0.48 11.30 43.10
CA GLY A 1043 0.49 10.89 41.70
C GLY A 1043 1.88 10.99 41.09
N LYS A 1044 2.27 10.00 40.29
CA LYS A 1044 3.54 10.04 39.56
C LYS A 1044 3.52 11.22 38.58
N ILE A 1045 4.58 12.03 38.57
CA ILE A 1045 4.70 13.12 37.61
C ILE A 1045 5.01 12.55 36.22
N LYS A 1046 4.29 12.98 35.18
CA LYS A 1046 4.53 12.56 33.79
C LYS A 1046 5.86 13.09 33.27
N ASP A 1047 6.61 12.26 32.54
CA ASP A 1047 7.88 12.61 31.87
C ASP A 1047 8.88 13.42 32.71
N LEU A 1048 8.95 13.14 34.01
CA LEU A 1048 9.81 13.87 34.95
C LEU A 1048 11.30 13.72 34.58
N LYS A 1049 11.96 14.83 34.26
CA LYS A 1049 13.41 14.91 34.01
C LYS A 1049 14.03 15.98 34.91
N GLN A 1050 15.08 15.62 35.63
CA GLN A 1050 15.83 16.57 36.47
C GLN A 1050 16.94 17.23 35.65
N ASN A 1051 16.70 18.46 35.19
CA ASN A 1051 17.57 19.08 34.20
C ASN A 1051 18.26 20.36 34.69
N ILE A 1052 17.67 21.10 35.63
CA ILE A 1052 18.18 22.42 36.03
C ILE A 1052 18.66 22.37 37.48
N LYS A 1053 19.96 22.53 37.68
CA LYS A 1053 20.56 22.68 39.03
C LYS A 1053 20.64 24.14 39.41
N PHE A 1054 20.20 24.48 40.62
CA PHE A 1054 20.31 25.84 41.17
C PHE A 1054 21.76 26.32 41.35
N SER A 1055 22.68 25.37 41.50
CA SER A 1055 24.11 25.67 41.53
C SER A 1055 24.69 26.10 40.17
N ASN A 1056 23.91 26.04 39.08
CA ASN A 1056 24.37 26.52 37.79
C ASN A 1056 24.55 28.05 37.83
N HIS A 1057 25.76 28.50 37.52
CA HIS A 1057 26.12 29.92 37.56
C HIS A 1057 25.22 30.82 36.70
N HIS A 1058 24.74 30.36 35.53
CA HIS A 1058 23.84 31.17 34.70
C HIS A 1058 22.45 31.35 35.33
N VAL A 1059 21.90 30.30 35.95
CA VAL A 1059 20.60 30.39 36.65
C VAL A 1059 20.73 31.25 37.89
N LYS A 1060 21.79 31.05 38.67
CA LYS A 1060 22.09 31.87 39.84
C LYS A 1060 22.27 33.34 39.48
N ASN A 1061 23.04 33.63 38.42
CA ASN A 1061 23.26 35.01 37.96
C ASN A 1061 21.96 35.63 37.42
N PHE A 1062 21.13 34.87 36.70
CA PHE A 1062 19.84 35.36 36.23
C PHE A 1062 18.90 35.73 37.40
N LEU A 1063 18.80 34.88 38.42
CA LEU A 1063 18.05 35.14 39.65
C LEU A 1063 18.63 36.31 40.47
N ASN A 1064 19.93 36.56 40.34
CA ASN A 1064 20.60 37.68 40.97
C ASN A 1064 20.52 38.99 40.16
N HIS A 1065 19.89 38.99 38.99
CA HIS A 1065 19.87 40.10 38.03
C HIS A 1065 21.22 40.41 37.35
N ASP A 1066 22.18 39.49 37.42
CA ASP A 1066 23.53 39.61 36.86
C ASP A 1066 23.67 39.01 35.44
N ALA A 1067 22.58 38.48 34.85
CA ALA A 1067 22.58 37.83 33.53
C ALA A 1067 21.29 38.06 32.74
N TRP A 1068 21.38 37.95 31.41
CA TRP A 1068 20.27 38.18 30.48
C TRP A 1068 19.60 36.87 30.07
N PHE A 1069 18.37 36.94 29.56
CA PHE A 1069 17.65 35.76 29.05
C PHE A 1069 18.44 34.96 27.99
N SER A 1070 19.28 35.63 27.20
CA SER A 1070 20.16 34.97 26.20
C SER A 1070 21.12 33.95 26.81
N ASP A 1071 21.53 34.14 28.05
CA ASP A 1071 22.42 33.22 28.77
C ASP A 1071 21.68 31.95 29.20
N LEU A 1072 20.42 32.10 29.61
CA LEU A 1072 19.54 30.98 29.92
C LEU A 1072 19.10 30.19 28.69
N LYS A 1073 18.94 30.87 27.54
CA LYS A 1073 18.59 30.21 26.27
C LYS A 1073 19.62 29.15 25.85
N ARG A 1074 20.91 29.34 26.19
CA ARG A 1074 21.98 28.35 25.95
C ARG A 1074 21.83 27.07 26.79
N LEU A 1075 21.09 27.14 27.89
CA LEU A 1075 20.74 26.00 28.74
C LEU A 1075 19.41 25.35 28.33
N GLY A 1076 18.81 25.77 27.21
CA GLY A 1076 17.50 25.29 26.76
C GLY A 1076 16.34 25.83 27.58
N ILE A 1077 16.55 26.86 28.41
CA ILE A 1077 15.48 27.51 29.18
C ILE A 1077 14.78 28.52 28.26
N THR A 1078 13.47 28.35 28.13
CA THR A 1078 12.60 29.24 27.35
C THR A 1078 12.07 30.40 28.19
N ARG A 1079 11.43 31.39 27.54
CA ARG A 1079 10.80 32.50 28.26
C ARG A 1079 9.67 32.02 29.17
N GLN A 1080 8.88 31.05 28.72
CA GLN A 1080 7.84 30.45 29.54
C GLN A 1080 8.42 29.72 30.76
N MET A 1081 9.54 29.01 30.60
CA MET A 1081 10.23 28.37 31.72
C MET A 1081 10.81 29.38 32.72
N THR A 1082 11.20 30.59 32.30
CA THR A 1082 11.63 31.62 33.27
C THR A 1082 10.50 32.07 34.20
N TRP A 1083 9.26 32.11 33.72
CA TRP A 1083 8.10 32.36 34.60
C TRP A 1083 7.83 31.19 35.53
N ASP A 1084 8.00 29.97 35.03
CA ASP A 1084 7.86 28.79 35.87
C ASP A 1084 8.92 28.76 36.99
N ILE A 1085 10.17 29.20 36.73
CA ILE A 1085 11.21 29.37 37.75
C ILE A 1085 10.75 30.33 38.85
N MET A 1086 10.19 31.50 38.48
CA MET A 1086 9.69 32.48 39.44
C MET A 1086 8.50 31.96 40.24
N ASP A 1087 7.53 31.33 39.56
CA ASP A 1087 6.35 30.73 40.18
C ASP A 1087 6.75 29.63 41.19
N MET A 1088 7.76 28.83 40.88
CA MET A 1088 8.26 27.77 41.78
C MET A 1088 9.01 28.33 42.98
N HIS A 1089 9.79 29.40 42.83
CA HIS A 1089 10.41 30.07 43.98
C HIS A 1089 9.38 30.65 44.93
N LEU A 1090 8.34 31.28 44.37
CA LEU A 1090 7.22 31.77 45.12
C LEU A 1090 6.50 30.64 45.87
N LEU A 1091 6.31 29.49 45.23
CA LEU A 1091 5.77 28.30 45.89
C LEU A 1091 6.67 27.80 47.03
N ASP A 1092 7.99 27.68 46.81
CA ASP A 1092 8.94 27.25 47.83
C ASP A 1092 9.00 28.22 49.03
N PHE A 1093 8.80 29.52 48.77
CA PHE A 1093 8.62 30.54 49.80
C PHE A 1093 7.34 30.29 50.61
N LEU A 1094 6.19 30.12 49.96
CA LEU A 1094 4.92 29.85 50.65
C LEU A 1094 4.94 28.54 51.45
N LEU A 1095 5.74 27.57 51.04
CA LEU A 1095 5.86 26.25 51.68
C LEU A 1095 6.99 26.16 52.70
N HIS A 1096 7.77 27.22 52.93
CA HIS A 1096 8.97 27.19 53.78
C HIS A 1096 9.92 26.02 53.40
N ASN A 1097 10.30 25.92 52.12
CA ASN A 1097 11.20 24.88 51.63
C ASN A 1097 12.62 25.43 51.33
N PRO A 1098 13.57 25.36 52.29
CA PRO A 1098 14.92 25.92 52.14
C PRO A 1098 15.90 25.08 51.32
N HIS A 1099 15.49 23.92 50.82
CA HIS A 1099 16.40 22.90 50.32
C HIS A 1099 16.17 22.50 48.86
N ARG A 1100 15.46 23.33 48.07
CA ARG A 1100 15.32 23.11 46.64
C ARG A 1100 16.67 23.28 45.95
N THR A 1101 17.25 22.18 45.44
CA THR A 1101 18.55 22.17 44.77
C THR A 1101 18.45 21.97 43.26
N THR A 1102 17.31 21.48 42.78
CA THR A 1102 17.03 21.26 41.35
C THR A 1102 15.59 21.59 41.02
N PHE A 1103 15.35 21.95 39.77
CA PHE A 1103 14.02 21.92 39.16
C PHE A 1103 13.93 20.73 38.21
N ALA A 1104 12.76 20.10 38.22
CA ALA A 1104 12.42 19.11 37.22
C ALA A 1104 11.55 19.73 36.13
N THR A 1105 11.79 19.27 34.92
CA THR A 1105 10.90 19.50 33.78
C THR A 1105 9.96 18.30 33.66
N SER A 1106 8.68 18.56 33.52
CA SER A 1106 7.69 17.60 33.05
C SER A 1106 7.18 18.14 31.72
N GLU A 1107 7.38 17.37 30.65
CA GLU A 1107 7.05 17.79 29.28
C GLU A 1107 7.69 19.14 28.91
N LEU A 1108 6.86 20.19 28.75
CA LEU A 1108 7.22 21.54 28.31
C LEU A 1108 7.37 22.54 29.49
N ARG A 1109 7.34 22.05 30.73
CA ARG A 1109 7.10 22.90 31.91
C ARG A 1109 7.98 22.52 33.09
N LEU A 1110 8.30 23.50 33.94
CA LEU A 1110 8.90 23.20 35.23
C LEU A 1110 7.83 22.83 36.26
N VAL A 1111 8.14 21.83 37.08
CA VAL A 1111 7.24 21.24 38.07
C VAL A 1111 7.93 21.04 39.41
N SER A 1112 7.16 21.11 40.48
CA SER A 1112 7.64 20.93 41.84
C SER A 1112 7.50 19.47 42.25
N HIS A 1113 8.60 18.81 42.61
CA HIS A 1113 8.62 17.42 43.04
C HIS A 1113 9.38 17.25 44.36
N ASP A 1114 9.06 16.21 45.13
CA ASP A 1114 9.70 15.91 46.43
C ASP A 1114 9.65 17.08 47.42
N ASN A 1115 8.43 17.45 47.83
CA ASN A 1115 8.18 18.49 48.82
C ASN A 1115 8.30 17.97 50.26
N THR A 1116 8.94 16.82 50.47
CA THR A 1116 9.11 16.20 51.80
C THR A 1116 9.80 17.11 52.82
N ARG A 1117 10.60 18.08 52.34
CA ARG A 1117 11.31 19.07 53.15
C ARG A 1117 10.55 20.39 53.35
N ALA A 1118 9.37 20.54 52.76
CA ALA A 1118 8.50 21.70 53.02
C ALA A 1118 8.04 21.73 54.48
N PHE A 1119 7.65 22.92 54.94
CA PHE A 1119 7.31 23.23 56.32
C PHE A 1119 8.46 22.91 57.27
N SER A 1120 9.70 23.18 56.83
CA SER A 1120 10.88 23.02 57.65
C SER A 1120 10.85 24.03 58.80
N PRO A 1121 11.23 23.64 60.03
CA PRO A 1121 11.44 24.60 61.13
C PRO A 1121 12.68 25.49 60.89
N ASP A 1122 13.58 25.09 59.98
CA ASP A 1122 14.75 25.88 59.56
C ASP A 1122 14.36 26.85 58.43
N ILE A 1123 13.90 28.05 58.79
CA ILE A 1123 13.62 29.12 57.81
C ILE A 1123 14.94 29.86 57.53
N GLY A 1124 15.76 29.32 56.64
CA GLY A 1124 16.98 29.99 56.19
C GLY A 1124 16.68 31.25 55.36
N SER A 1125 17.43 32.33 55.57
CA SER A 1125 17.35 33.58 54.78
C SER A 1125 17.55 33.39 53.25
N LYS A 1126 18.10 32.24 52.85
CA LYS A 1126 18.41 31.87 51.47
C LYS A 1126 17.18 31.70 50.55
N VAL A 1127 16.00 31.39 51.10
CA VAL A 1127 14.75 31.31 50.31
C VAL A 1127 14.23 32.69 49.95
N CYS A 1128 14.50 33.67 50.82
CA CYS A 1128 13.99 35.03 50.68
C CYS A 1128 14.82 35.85 49.70
N GLU A 1129 16.13 35.58 49.59
CA GLU A 1129 17.09 36.42 48.86
C GLU A 1129 16.75 36.67 47.37
N PRO A 1130 16.27 35.68 46.57
CA PRO A 1130 15.90 35.93 45.17
C PRO A 1130 14.56 36.67 44.99
N LEU A 1131 13.57 36.40 45.85
CA LEU A 1131 12.25 37.04 45.78
C LEU A 1131 12.27 38.49 46.29
N LEU A 1132 13.09 38.76 47.32
CA LEU A 1132 13.30 40.09 47.89
C LEU A 1132 14.10 41.03 46.97
N ARG A 1133 14.74 40.54 45.90
CA ARG A 1133 15.43 41.39 44.92
C ARG A 1133 14.50 41.95 43.82
N CYS A 1134 13.23 41.51 43.81
CA CYS A 1134 12.19 42.04 42.93
C CYS A 1134 11.38 43.17 43.56
N PRO A 1135 10.81 44.12 42.77
CA PRO A 1135 10.23 45.36 43.27
C PRO A 1135 9.08 45.15 44.27
N PRO A 1136 8.75 46.18 45.08
CA PRO A 1136 7.99 46.07 46.34
C PRO A 1136 6.48 45.80 46.20
N VAL A 1137 6.04 45.10 45.15
CA VAL A 1137 4.62 44.72 44.97
C VAL A 1137 4.09 43.85 46.13
N PHE A 1138 4.98 43.24 46.93
CA PHE A 1138 4.65 42.51 48.16
C PHE A 1138 4.64 43.37 49.45
N TYR A 1139 5.02 44.65 49.38
CA TYR A 1139 5.12 45.55 50.53
C TYR A 1139 4.45 46.90 50.21
N SER A 1140 3.21 47.10 50.66
CA SER A 1140 2.59 48.44 50.62
C SER A 1140 2.27 48.96 52.03
N SER A 1141 2.71 50.21 52.20
CA SER A 1141 2.44 51.22 53.24
C SER A 1141 2.88 50.93 54.67
N LYS A 1142 3.91 51.67 55.08
CA LYS A 1142 4.15 52.11 56.46
C LYS A 1142 2.83 52.57 57.10
N GLU A 1143 2.43 51.92 58.17
CA GLU A 1143 1.83 52.61 59.31
C GLU A 1143 2.82 52.48 60.47
N ASP A 1144 3.15 53.62 61.06
CA ASP A 1144 4.16 53.78 62.10
C ASP A 1144 3.72 53.10 63.40
N GLY A 1145 4.57 52.21 63.91
CA GLY A 1145 4.74 52.04 65.35
C GLY A 1145 4.03 50.86 66.02
N GLU A 1146 4.45 49.63 65.72
CA GLU A 1146 4.58 48.58 66.75
C GLU A 1146 5.83 47.72 66.46
N PRO A 1147 6.63 47.34 67.48
CA PRO A 1147 7.77 46.47 67.28
C PRO A 1147 7.41 45.04 67.68
N GLU A 1148 7.40 44.08 66.75
CA GLU A 1148 7.61 42.69 67.15
C GLU A 1148 8.22 41.79 66.07
N LYS A 1149 9.07 40.88 66.55
CA LYS A 1149 10.08 40.12 65.82
C LYS A 1149 9.46 38.98 65.00
N SER A 1150 9.69 38.95 63.68
CA SER A 1150 9.67 37.71 62.90
C SER A 1150 10.55 37.75 61.64
N GLY A 1151 11.65 37.00 61.66
CA GLY A 1151 12.09 36.09 60.59
C GLY A 1151 12.53 36.57 59.20
N CYS A 1152 12.36 37.82 58.78
CA CYS A 1152 12.84 38.30 57.47
C CYS A 1152 13.48 39.71 57.59
N PRO A 1153 14.68 39.95 57.03
CA PRO A 1153 15.31 41.28 57.09
C PRO A 1153 14.64 42.29 56.13
N GLU A 1154 14.46 43.54 56.60
CA GLU A 1154 14.18 44.70 55.75
C GLU A 1154 15.41 45.02 54.90
N SER A 1155 15.42 44.62 53.63
CA SER A 1155 16.45 45.09 52.69
C SER A 1155 15.94 45.09 51.25
N CYS A 1156 15.15 46.10 50.89
CA CYS A 1156 15.19 46.67 49.54
C CYS A 1156 15.46 48.18 49.69
N PRO A 1157 16.56 48.73 49.18
CA PRO A 1157 16.69 50.17 49.09
C PRO A 1157 15.65 50.69 48.11
N VAL A 1158 14.73 51.51 48.62
CA VAL A 1158 13.79 52.28 47.80
C VAL A 1158 14.60 53.36 47.08
N GLY A 1159 14.74 53.26 45.75
CA GLY A 1159 15.22 54.39 44.94
C GLY A 1159 16.18 54.10 43.78
N ILE A 1160 15.95 53.08 42.95
CA ILE A 1160 16.64 52.97 41.65
C ILE A 1160 15.59 52.68 40.56
N ASP A 1161 15.15 53.73 39.88
CA ASP A 1161 14.30 53.69 38.69
C ASP A 1161 15.16 53.40 37.46
N ASP A 1162 15.59 52.14 37.28
CA ASP A 1162 16.25 51.70 36.06
C ASP A 1162 15.35 50.67 35.36
N GLU A 1163 14.65 51.10 34.31
CA GLU A 1163 13.67 50.27 33.57
C GLU A 1163 14.29 48.98 33.00
N ASP A 1164 15.61 48.95 32.80
CA ASP A 1164 16.33 47.80 32.24
C ASP A 1164 16.70 46.70 33.27
N ASN A 1165 16.89 47.02 34.56
CA ASN A 1165 17.21 46.02 35.59
C ASN A 1165 15.97 45.22 36.06
N ASN A 1166 14.77 45.72 35.77
CA ASN A 1166 13.50 45.08 36.13
C ASN A 1166 13.07 43.97 35.17
N GLN A 1167 13.84 43.71 34.10
CA GLN A 1167 13.44 42.77 33.05
C GLN A 1167 13.28 41.31 33.52
N ASN A 1168 13.96 40.90 34.60
CA ASN A 1168 13.91 39.53 35.15
C ASN A 1168 12.80 39.33 36.20
N CYS A 1169 12.16 40.38 36.70
CA CYS A 1169 11.09 40.31 37.71
C CYS A 1169 9.70 40.17 37.09
N ARG A 1170 9.49 39.09 36.33
CA ARG A 1170 8.21 38.85 35.65
C ARG A 1170 7.45 37.73 36.36
N PHE A 1171 6.54 38.11 37.24
CA PHE A 1171 5.49 37.20 37.70
C PHE A 1171 4.31 37.24 36.74
N ARG A 1172 3.57 36.14 36.65
CA ARG A 1172 2.28 36.16 35.96
C ARG A 1172 1.35 37.12 36.70
N ARG A 1173 0.77 38.08 35.97
CA ARG A 1173 -0.15 39.08 36.52
C ARG A 1173 -1.26 38.45 37.39
N GLY A 1174 -1.87 37.36 36.91
CA GLY A 1174 -2.90 36.65 37.66
C GLY A 1174 -2.41 36.02 38.98
N THR A 1175 -1.17 35.54 39.04
CA THR A 1175 -0.58 35.01 40.27
C THR A 1175 -0.40 36.12 41.31
N LEU A 1176 0.13 37.27 40.89
CA LEU A 1176 0.28 38.45 41.76
C LEU A 1176 -1.07 38.98 42.25
N GLU A 1177 -2.05 39.10 41.35
CA GLU A 1177 -3.39 39.57 41.71
C GLU A 1177 -4.07 38.65 42.73
N ARG A 1178 -3.89 37.33 42.62
CA ARG A 1178 -4.40 36.36 43.61
C ARG A 1178 -3.72 36.49 44.98
N ILE A 1179 -2.40 36.64 45.01
CA ILE A 1179 -1.68 36.85 46.27
C ILE A 1179 -2.07 38.17 46.91
N ARG A 1180 -2.11 39.25 46.12
CA ARG A 1180 -2.51 40.58 46.60
C ARG A 1180 -3.92 40.57 47.14
N LYS A 1181 -4.85 39.88 46.47
CA LYS A 1181 -6.23 39.73 46.95
C LYS A 1181 -6.28 38.92 48.25
N GLY A 1182 -5.56 37.79 48.34
CA GLY A 1182 -5.47 37.02 49.59
C GLY A 1182 -4.89 37.84 50.75
N ALA A 1183 -3.93 38.73 50.48
CA ALA A 1183 -3.36 39.64 51.46
C ALA A 1183 -4.32 40.80 51.83
N MET A 1184 -5.10 41.32 50.88
CA MET A 1184 -6.08 42.38 51.12
C MET A 1184 -7.33 41.88 51.86
N ASP A 1185 -7.83 40.67 51.55
CA ASP A 1185 -8.93 40.04 52.29
C ASP A 1185 -8.47 39.71 53.74
N ALA A 1186 -7.17 39.52 53.97
CA ALA A 1186 -6.56 39.28 55.28
C ALA A 1186 -6.41 40.54 56.16
N SER A 1187 -6.51 41.75 55.62
CA SER A 1187 -6.48 42.96 56.45
C SER A 1187 -7.80 43.22 57.19
N THR A 1188 -8.86 42.48 56.83
CA THR A 1188 -10.18 42.52 57.49
C THR A 1188 -10.47 41.36 58.45
N GLU A 1189 -9.70 40.26 58.40
CA GLU A 1189 -9.78 39.15 59.36
C GLU A 1189 -8.37 38.76 59.83
N LYS A 1190 -8.15 38.84 61.15
CA LYS A 1190 -6.82 38.82 61.78
C LYS A 1190 -5.99 37.53 61.62
N GLU A 1191 -6.45 36.52 60.89
CA GLU A 1191 -5.73 35.25 60.67
C GLU A 1191 -6.18 34.61 59.34
N SER A 1192 -5.40 34.70 58.26
CA SER A 1192 -5.79 34.06 56.98
C SER A 1192 -4.71 33.20 56.30
N LEU A 1193 -3.43 33.58 56.32
CA LEU A 1193 -2.38 32.70 55.74
C LEU A 1193 -2.16 31.44 56.59
N VAL A 1194 -2.20 31.60 57.91
CA VAL A 1194 -2.29 30.49 58.86
C VAL A 1194 -3.65 29.79 58.74
N ALA A 1195 -4.75 30.50 58.47
CA ALA A 1195 -6.07 29.89 58.30
C ALA A 1195 -6.24 29.11 56.97
N VAL A 1196 -5.50 29.43 55.91
CA VAL A 1196 -5.46 28.62 54.68
C VAL A 1196 -4.73 27.30 54.96
N GLY A 1197 -3.62 27.36 55.71
CA GLY A 1197 -2.93 26.16 56.22
C GLY A 1197 -3.81 25.37 57.22
N PHE A 1198 -4.50 26.06 58.12
CA PHE A 1198 -5.39 25.45 59.12
C PHE A 1198 -6.67 24.90 58.50
N ALA A 1199 -7.28 25.54 57.49
CA ALA A 1199 -8.46 25.03 56.80
C ALA A 1199 -8.15 23.75 56.02
N ALA A 1200 -6.94 23.63 55.46
CA ALA A 1200 -6.44 22.39 54.86
C ALA A 1200 -6.21 21.29 55.92
N LEU A 1201 -5.74 21.66 57.12
CA LEU A 1201 -5.56 20.75 58.27
C LEU A 1201 -6.88 20.38 58.98
N VAL A 1202 -7.89 21.26 58.97
CA VAL A 1202 -9.20 21.06 59.63
C VAL A 1202 -10.11 20.16 58.79
N LYS A 1203 -10.04 20.21 57.45
CA LYS A 1203 -10.72 19.23 56.57
C LYS A 1203 -10.19 17.79 56.70
N TRP A 1204 -9.05 17.59 57.37
CA TRP A 1204 -8.42 16.28 57.58
C TRP A 1204 -8.83 15.59 58.89
N LYS A 1205 -9.30 16.34 59.89
CA LYS A 1205 -9.91 15.79 61.10
C LYS A 1205 -11.35 15.36 60.81
#